data_AF-A0A533U710-F1
#
_entry.id   AF-A0A533U710-F1
#
_cell.length_a   1.000
_cell.length_b   1.000
_cell.length_c   1.000
_cell.angle_alpha   90.00
_cell.angle_beta   90.00
_cell.angle_gamma   90.00
#
_symmetry.space_group_name_H-M   'P 1'
#
loop_
_entity.id
_entity.type
_entity.pdbx_description
1 polymer ?
#
loop_
_entity_poly.entity_id
_entity_poly.type
_entity_poly.pdbx_seq_one_letter_code
_entity_poly.pdbx_strand_id
1 'polypeptide(L)'
;MYSSSTQDNPPPRDTGRYIRIGIAALIGVIIFVMISNQAVILFMNVKEFGHLFTKPLYYSLISAVILASIVLIRVNVKNRSSIAWYSVDAAINFLKKGTNYSVTENIPSFKDHKLSIPNFIIWQITKVLLFGAFFTNLIFGFAVSYMLQGNDLGVQSLWGLFSLPFTTTPTDPSYALDKVAPMIPALTVLVPPLLAAIGLRLVLYVGLHNIVRVIISYVQDASKGKPKFLDYIATIEGIIGIGILWASINMFFTDQIDYNTKYAIGGTITVGLAFIAFYFVDKFKSKVIIHPSKRDVYIRILTIITIAVIAGSVMAVNNSIADAKKIAYLGPYKAQQIGVNRYLGQLDQIQITSHEVKQSSSIRPTDIPDYVIQNNGLLSKIRVWDSDAAFAKIKPEIGLIPYVDFENNDILRFNDTLYWTASMKPILPSSVSQENTWYNQHLVYTHVDNGFLALDASNGTIVDSNNLFKQRVMYYGEGGLFTVTWAAYPVNRGVNTAELNNATYNGKGGIDVYPPISQIFEPNFFLSYPTEPIHIIRYRDIHDRMQLLYPYFQYNLFGKNIDVLPVTDGHKTYWLVPLIAGFDTKNVPWSVSNPYLRLVGYALMDTYNGNVTLIKTGDDFFTKMFVSEYGNNFIDTPSWLQKQLRYPETLFNWKVDMFNIYHVTDTSTFIQAKDFYEVPEGLGTYYVEAKPPGFDKTSFIGLLSLELKGSQGRNLAGFMTVQNDLPDLGKMQFYQVPLDSKTKLLGPSAVREALAKDPDYAKLQTLLRNPRIGDNILYRIGNDDVYFIPIYTAGSAGVVTQLGTIAAVGAAFDGEYHVGLGNTPQQAFAAYLAKLSGVAPSNVTSALQLDQVSRIATLKSVLEADNLKIVSPTSIQLPLSFEEGKTSFLQQSDLENTKNLISTFLKNFVQPRSDKIIFWEENNTVKLGTIVVVDNVPELHYISIEVG
;
A
#
# COMPACT_ATOMS: atom_id res chain seq x y z
N MET A 1 57.02 10.53 81.50
CA MET A 1 57.69 10.97 80.26
C MET A 1 56.95 10.37 79.07
N TYR A 2 56.74 11.20 78.06
CA TYR A 2 56.20 10.97 76.72
C TYR A 2 54.67 10.92 76.52
N SER A 3 54.25 11.84 75.66
CA SER A 3 52.93 12.28 75.28
C SER A 3 52.51 11.74 73.91
N SER A 4 51.20 11.51 73.77
CA SER A 4 50.35 11.75 72.58
C SER A 4 50.83 11.31 71.18
N SER A 5 50.12 10.34 70.58
CA SER A 5 49.06 10.60 69.55
C SER A 5 48.78 9.34 68.73
N THR A 6 47.61 8.72 68.95
CA THR A 6 46.97 7.87 67.97
C THR A 6 45.55 8.41 67.77
N GLN A 7 45.39 9.23 66.74
CA GLN A 7 44.10 9.66 66.23
C GLN A 7 43.40 8.44 65.61
N ASP A 8 42.29 8.02 66.21
CA ASP A 8 41.27 7.23 65.52
C ASP A 8 40.56 8.15 64.52
N ASN A 9 40.83 7.97 63.23
CA ASN A 9 39.99 8.52 62.18
C ASN A 9 38.66 7.74 62.16
N PRO A 10 37.49 8.41 62.19
CA PRO A 10 36.22 7.73 61.99
C PRO A 10 36.19 7.10 60.58
N PRO A 11 35.52 5.94 60.39
CA PRO A 11 35.41 5.35 59.06
C PRO A 11 34.79 6.37 58.10
N PRO A 12 35.27 6.50 56.85
CA PRO A 12 34.72 7.47 55.92
C PRO A 12 33.22 7.23 55.78
N ARG A 13 32.42 8.29 55.91
CA ARG A 13 30.99 8.25 55.61
C ARG A 13 30.82 7.56 54.25
N ASP A 14 29.95 6.57 54.20
CA ASP A 14 29.69 5.72 53.04
C ASP A 14 29.00 6.54 51.92
N THR A 15 29.76 7.45 51.29
CA THR A 15 29.32 8.33 50.20
C THR A 15 28.75 7.51 49.04
N GLY A 16 29.22 6.27 48.86
CA GLY A 16 28.67 5.31 47.91
C GLY A 16 27.21 4.95 48.16
N ARG A 17 26.75 4.90 49.42
CA ARG A 17 25.34 4.66 49.76
C ARG A 17 24.44 5.83 49.34
N TYR A 18 24.87 7.06 49.60
CA TYR A 18 24.12 8.26 49.21
C TYR A 18 24.09 8.45 47.68
N ILE A 19 25.19 8.14 46.99
CA ILE A 19 25.23 8.14 45.51
C ILE A 19 24.28 7.09 44.94
N ARG A 20 24.24 5.86 45.48
CA ARG A 20 23.30 4.81 45.03
C ARG A 20 21.84 5.18 45.29
N ILE A 21 21.54 5.79 46.43
CA ILE A 21 20.19 6.29 46.75
C ILE A 21 19.82 7.44 45.78
N GLY A 22 20.74 8.36 45.50
CA GLY A 22 20.55 9.44 44.54
C GLY A 22 20.29 8.93 43.11
N ILE A 23 21.06 7.93 42.65
CA ILE A 23 20.84 7.28 41.35
C ILE A 23 19.49 6.56 41.32
N ALA A 24 19.13 5.82 42.37
CA ALA A 24 17.85 5.12 42.44
C ALA A 24 16.66 6.11 42.44
N ALA A 25 16.80 7.24 43.14
CA ALA A 25 15.80 8.31 43.13
C ALA A 25 15.69 8.95 41.73
N LEU A 26 16.81 9.24 41.07
CA LEU A 26 16.82 9.77 39.70
C LEU A 26 16.15 8.81 38.71
N ILE A 27 16.48 7.52 38.78
CA ILE A 27 15.83 6.48 37.97
C ILE A 27 14.33 6.43 38.27
N GLY A 28 13.92 6.50 39.54
CA GLY A 28 12.52 6.54 39.94
C GLY A 28 11.78 7.74 39.35
N VAL A 29 12.41 8.93 39.34
CA VAL A 29 11.85 10.14 38.72
C VAL A 29 11.74 9.98 37.21
N ILE A 30 12.79 9.48 36.53
CA ILE A 30 12.76 9.24 35.08
C ILE A 30 11.61 8.27 34.72
N ILE A 31 11.50 7.15 35.44
CA ILE A 31 10.41 6.18 35.23
C ILE A 31 9.04 6.83 35.46
N PHE A 32 8.89 7.60 36.55
CA PHE A 32 7.64 8.28 36.85
C PHE A 32 7.25 9.28 35.76
N VAL A 33 8.19 10.09 35.27
CA VAL A 33 7.96 11.06 34.18
C VAL A 33 7.58 10.34 32.89
N MET A 34 8.31 9.28 32.53
CA MET A 34 8.01 8.49 31.33
C MET A 34 6.62 7.85 31.41
N ILE A 35 6.27 7.23 32.53
CA ILE A 35 4.95 6.61 32.73
C ILE A 35 3.85 7.68 32.71
N SER A 36 4.07 8.83 33.33
CA SER A 36 3.09 9.93 33.36
C SER A 36 2.82 10.46 31.95
N ASN A 37 3.86 10.68 31.15
CA ASN A 37 3.69 11.14 29.77
C ASN A 37 2.92 10.10 28.92
N GLN A 38 3.27 8.81 29.03
CA GLN A 38 2.55 7.76 28.31
C GLN A 38 1.09 7.62 28.75
N ALA A 39 0.81 7.77 30.06
CA ALA A 39 -0.55 7.77 30.58
C ALA A 39 -1.35 8.97 30.05
N VAL A 40 -0.73 10.14 29.91
CA VAL A 40 -1.34 11.33 29.31
C VAL A 40 -1.63 11.11 27.82
N ILE A 41 -0.67 10.57 27.04
CA ILE A 41 -0.90 10.23 25.62
C ILE A 41 -2.06 9.24 25.49
N LEU A 42 -2.10 8.18 26.30
CA LEU A 42 -3.19 7.21 26.33
C LEU A 42 -4.52 7.88 26.65
N PHE A 43 -4.58 8.69 27.69
CA PHE A 43 -5.78 9.44 28.08
C PHE A 43 -6.27 10.35 26.95
N MET A 44 -5.35 11.09 26.33
CA MET A 44 -5.64 11.98 25.21
C MET A 44 -6.18 11.20 24.01
N ASN A 45 -5.60 10.03 23.68
CA ASN A 45 -6.10 9.17 22.59
C ASN A 45 -7.49 8.61 22.88
N VAL A 46 -7.76 8.19 24.12
CA VAL A 46 -9.10 7.76 24.54
C VAL A 46 -10.09 8.91 24.46
N LYS A 47 -9.70 10.13 24.84
CA LYS A 47 -10.55 11.32 24.79
C LYS A 47 -10.84 11.76 23.35
N GLU A 48 -9.85 11.71 22.47
CA GLU A 48 -9.96 12.12 21.07
C GLU A 48 -10.75 11.11 20.22
N PHE A 49 -10.45 9.81 20.36
CA PHE A 49 -10.92 8.78 19.44
C PHE A 49 -11.90 7.79 20.04
N GLY A 50 -12.05 7.80 21.37
CA GLY A 50 -13.01 6.96 22.10
C GLY A 50 -12.91 5.48 21.74
N HIS A 51 -14.01 4.94 21.21
CA HIS A 51 -14.13 3.53 20.89
C HIS A 51 -13.20 3.09 19.73
N LEU A 52 -12.90 3.97 18.77
CA LEU A 52 -12.03 3.63 17.65
C LEU A 52 -10.62 3.27 18.10
N PHE A 53 -10.09 3.98 19.11
CA PHE A 53 -8.78 3.70 19.68
C PHE A 53 -8.81 2.56 20.72
N THR A 54 -9.87 2.46 21.53
CA THR A 54 -9.95 1.45 22.60
C THR A 54 -10.29 0.04 22.11
N LYS A 55 -10.96 -0.10 20.96
CA LYS A 55 -11.35 -1.41 20.42
C LYS A 55 -10.16 -2.29 20.00
N PRO A 56 -9.15 -1.80 19.25
CA PRO A 56 -7.92 -2.55 19.01
C PRO A 56 -7.16 -2.95 20.29
N LEU A 57 -7.15 -2.07 21.30
CA LEU A 57 -6.55 -2.37 22.61
C LEU A 57 -7.30 -3.51 23.32
N TYR A 58 -8.63 -3.51 23.25
CA TYR A 58 -9.46 -4.59 23.81
C TYR A 58 -9.14 -5.94 23.18
N TYR A 59 -9.03 -6.04 21.86
CA TYR A 59 -8.63 -7.28 21.19
C TYR A 59 -7.18 -7.68 21.53
N SER A 60 -6.27 -6.71 21.60
CA SER A 60 -4.89 -6.97 22.03
C SER A 60 -4.83 -7.51 23.46
N LEU A 61 -5.70 -7.03 24.36
CA LEU A 61 -5.85 -7.54 25.72
C LEU A 61 -6.39 -8.98 25.75
N ILE A 62 -7.43 -9.29 24.96
CA ILE A 62 -7.95 -10.66 24.82
C ILE A 62 -6.81 -11.61 24.39
N SER A 63 -6.08 -11.23 23.34
CA SER A 63 -4.93 -12.00 22.87
C SER A 63 -3.88 -12.17 23.96
N ALA A 64 -3.48 -11.08 24.63
CA ALA A 64 -2.50 -11.09 25.70
C ALA A 64 -2.90 -12.07 26.80
N VAL A 65 -4.15 -12.02 27.25
CA VAL A 65 -4.66 -12.92 28.30
C VAL A 65 -4.63 -14.37 27.84
N ILE A 66 -5.13 -14.67 26.64
CA ILE A 66 -5.22 -16.06 26.14
C ILE A 66 -3.82 -16.65 25.89
N LEU A 67 -3.00 -15.97 25.09
CA LEU A 67 -1.68 -16.46 24.69
C LEU A 67 -0.72 -16.51 25.88
N ALA A 68 -0.70 -15.48 26.74
CA ALA A 68 0.12 -15.53 27.96
C ALA A 68 -0.37 -16.61 28.93
N SER A 69 -1.69 -16.88 29.00
CA SER A 69 -2.22 -17.98 29.80
C SER A 69 -1.70 -19.33 29.31
N ILE A 70 -1.70 -19.55 28.00
CA ILE A 70 -1.14 -20.76 27.38
C ILE A 70 0.34 -20.91 27.72
N VAL A 71 1.12 -19.84 27.61
CA VAL A 71 2.59 -19.87 27.79
C VAL A 71 3.00 -19.97 29.26
N LEU A 72 2.39 -19.17 30.14
CA LEU A 72 2.92 -18.89 31.47
C LEU A 72 2.22 -19.65 32.60
N ILE A 73 0.94 -20.02 32.46
CA ILE A 73 0.20 -20.67 33.55
C ILE A 73 0.72 -22.11 33.74
N ARG A 74 1.14 -22.39 34.97
CA ARG A 74 1.54 -23.73 35.40
C ARG A 74 0.35 -24.49 35.97
N VAL A 75 0.13 -25.69 35.46
CA VAL A 75 -0.95 -26.60 35.91
C VAL A 75 -0.48 -27.53 37.06
N ASN A 76 0.79 -27.46 37.47
CA ASN A 76 1.31 -28.30 38.57
C ASN A 76 0.92 -27.75 39.97
N VAL A 77 -0.38 -27.88 40.29
CA VAL A 77 -1.00 -27.45 41.56
C VAL A 77 -0.48 -28.25 42.77
N LYS A 78 0.05 -29.46 42.54
CA LYS A 78 0.56 -30.34 43.60
C LYS A 78 1.89 -29.84 44.18
N ASN A 79 2.80 -29.36 43.33
CA ASN A 79 4.13 -28.94 43.76
C ASN A 79 4.21 -27.45 44.13
N ARG A 80 3.38 -26.58 43.55
CA ARG A 80 3.32 -25.12 43.84
C ARG A 80 4.69 -24.42 43.89
N SER A 81 5.65 -24.90 43.10
CA SER A 81 7.01 -24.39 43.10
C SER A 81 7.16 -23.25 42.09
N SER A 82 7.78 -22.17 42.53
CA SER A 82 8.14 -21.02 41.70
C SER A 82 9.64 -20.78 41.81
N ILE A 83 10.34 -20.83 40.67
CA ILE A 83 11.78 -20.58 40.64
C ILE A 83 12.09 -19.11 40.95
N ALA A 84 11.21 -18.19 40.55
CA ALA A 84 11.36 -16.76 40.84
C ALA A 84 11.27 -16.49 42.35
N TRP A 85 10.25 -17.02 43.02
CA TRP A 85 10.09 -16.82 44.46
C TRP A 85 11.15 -17.56 45.27
N TYR A 86 11.57 -18.74 44.81
CA TYR A 86 12.72 -19.43 45.38
C TYR A 86 14.00 -18.61 45.25
N SER A 87 14.29 -18.04 44.07
CA SER A 87 15.48 -17.21 43.86
C SER A 87 15.44 -15.92 44.69
N VAL A 88 14.27 -15.29 44.81
CA VAL A 88 14.07 -14.12 45.68
C VAL A 88 14.30 -14.50 47.15
N ASP A 89 13.72 -15.61 47.62
CA ASP A 89 13.92 -16.10 48.99
C ASP A 89 15.39 -16.45 49.25
N ALA A 90 16.05 -17.14 48.32
CA ALA A 90 17.48 -17.45 48.39
C ALA A 90 18.34 -16.17 48.42
N ALA A 91 18.04 -15.18 47.59
CA ALA A 91 18.75 -13.91 47.54
C ALA A 91 18.52 -13.08 48.81
N ILE A 92 17.29 -13.03 49.34
CA ILE A 92 16.97 -12.34 50.59
C ILE A 92 17.70 -13.01 51.76
N ASN A 93 17.72 -14.34 51.83
CA ASN A 93 18.43 -15.08 52.87
C ASN A 93 19.95 -14.88 52.78
N PHE A 94 20.50 -14.81 51.56
CA PHE A 94 21.89 -14.46 51.32
C PHE A 94 22.22 -13.02 51.77
N LEU A 95 21.34 -12.05 51.53
CA LEU A 95 21.54 -10.66 51.93
C LEU A 95 21.33 -10.40 53.43
N LYS A 96 20.45 -11.17 54.11
CA LYS A 96 20.14 -10.99 55.53
C LYS A 96 21.20 -11.57 56.48
N LYS A 97 21.99 -12.55 56.04
CA LYS A 97 22.97 -13.24 56.90
C LYS A 97 24.36 -13.06 56.28
N GLY A 98 25.13 -12.13 56.86
CA GLY A 98 26.44 -11.69 56.35
C GLY A 98 27.50 -12.81 56.22
N THR A 99 28.66 -12.41 55.70
CA THR A 99 29.79 -13.20 55.13
C THR A 99 30.41 -14.34 55.97
N ASN A 100 29.86 -14.70 57.12
CA ASN A 100 30.47 -15.64 58.07
C ASN A 100 29.92 -17.08 58.00
N TYR A 101 29.24 -17.50 56.93
CA TYR A 101 28.71 -18.87 56.78
C TYR A 101 28.96 -19.47 55.40
N SER A 102 29.19 -20.78 55.35
CA SER A 102 29.53 -21.52 54.12
C SER A 102 28.39 -21.50 53.09
N VAL A 103 28.71 -21.35 51.81
CA VAL A 103 27.74 -21.23 50.70
C VAL A 103 26.85 -22.48 50.56
N THR A 104 27.36 -23.64 50.97
CA THR A 104 26.71 -24.96 50.85
C THR A 104 25.64 -25.25 51.90
N GLU A 105 25.62 -24.57 53.05
CA GLU A 105 24.59 -24.75 54.09
C GLU A 105 23.40 -23.79 53.95
N ASN A 106 23.47 -22.80 53.04
CA ASN A 106 22.60 -21.63 53.02
C ASN A 106 21.56 -21.56 51.89
N ILE A 107 21.54 -22.54 50.98
CA ILE A 107 20.57 -22.56 49.87
C ILE A 107 19.54 -23.66 50.16
N PRO A 108 18.28 -23.33 50.52
CA PRO A 108 17.25 -24.34 50.76
C PRO A 108 17.05 -25.19 49.50
N SER A 109 16.69 -26.46 49.66
CA SER A 109 16.43 -27.33 48.52
C SER A 109 15.20 -26.83 47.75
N PHE A 110 15.34 -26.58 46.45
CA PHE A 110 14.21 -26.18 45.57
C PHE A 110 13.02 -27.16 45.63
N LYS A 111 13.25 -28.43 45.99
CA LYS A 111 12.18 -29.43 46.12
C LYS A 111 11.24 -29.16 47.30
N ASP A 112 11.73 -28.49 48.33
CA ASP A 112 10.99 -28.28 49.59
C ASP A 112 10.28 -26.91 49.62
N HIS A 113 10.64 -26.01 48.70
CA HIS A 113 10.01 -24.71 48.55
C HIS A 113 8.62 -24.81 47.88
N LYS A 114 7.56 -24.54 48.64
CA LYS A 114 6.17 -24.56 48.17
C LYS A 114 5.45 -23.27 48.56
N LEU A 115 4.78 -22.67 47.59
CA LEU A 115 3.86 -21.57 47.86
C LEU A 115 2.54 -22.08 48.47
N SER A 116 1.85 -21.24 49.24
CA SER A 116 0.46 -21.48 49.61
C SER A 116 -0.44 -21.46 48.38
N ILE A 117 -1.62 -22.10 48.46
CA ILE A 117 -2.56 -22.16 47.32
C ILE A 117 -2.96 -20.75 46.84
N PRO A 118 -3.36 -19.81 47.73
CA PRO A 118 -3.70 -18.45 47.30
C PRO A 118 -2.52 -17.74 46.64
N ASN A 119 -1.33 -17.79 47.24
CA ASN A 119 -0.15 -17.12 46.69
C ASN A 119 0.28 -17.71 45.35
N PHE A 120 0.10 -19.02 45.16
CA PHE A 120 0.38 -19.67 43.88
C PHE A 120 -0.58 -19.22 42.77
N ILE A 121 -1.88 -19.11 43.08
CA ILE A 121 -2.91 -18.62 42.14
C ILE A 121 -2.65 -17.16 41.79
N ILE A 122 -2.46 -16.31 42.80
CA ILE A 122 -2.10 -14.89 42.63
C ILE A 122 -0.87 -14.80 41.74
N TRP A 123 0.18 -15.58 42.00
CA TRP A 123 1.38 -15.58 41.19
C TRP A 123 1.14 -15.99 39.72
N GLN A 124 0.21 -16.92 39.44
CA GLN A 124 -0.12 -17.25 38.05
C GLN A 124 -0.78 -16.06 37.35
N ILE A 125 -1.73 -15.39 38.02
CA ILE A 125 -2.41 -14.20 37.50
C ILE A 125 -1.41 -13.06 37.31
N THR A 126 -0.55 -12.81 38.30
CA THR A 126 0.49 -11.76 38.21
C THR A 126 1.42 -11.98 37.03
N LYS A 127 1.79 -13.22 36.69
CA LYS A 127 2.61 -13.48 35.49
C LYS A 127 1.89 -13.10 34.21
N VAL A 128 0.61 -13.46 34.09
CA VAL A 128 -0.19 -13.09 32.91
C VAL A 128 -0.31 -11.57 32.80
N LEU A 129 -0.54 -10.87 33.91
CA LEU A 129 -0.64 -9.41 33.91
C LEU A 129 0.70 -8.71 33.62
N LEU A 130 1.80 -9.20 34.21
CA LEU A 130 3.12 -8.58 34.08
C LEU A 130 3.72 -8.82 32.69
N PHE A 131 3.55 -10.02 32.14
CA PHE A 131 4.17 -10.40 30.86
C PHE A 131 3.17 -10.41 29.69
N GLY A 132 1.89 -10.15 29.90
CA GLY A 132 0.84 -10.23 28.88
C GLY A 132 1.12 -9.35 27.66
N ALA A 133 1.73 -8.18 27.85
CA ALA A 133 2.11 -7.27 26.76
C ALA A 133 2.99 -7.94 25.69
N PHE A 134 3.85 -8.90 26.07
CA PHE A 134 4.71 -9.65 25.13
C PHE A 134 3.95 -10.66 24.25
N PHE A 135 2.67 -10.88 24.53
CA PHE A 135 1.80 -11.84 23.84
C PHE A 135 0.61 -11.17 23.15
N THR A 136 0.73 -9.87 22.87
CA THR A 136 -0.28 -9.12 22.14
C THR A 136 -0.24 -9.48 20.66
N ASN A 137 -1.39 -9.89 20.12
CA ASN A 137 -1.60 -10.08 18.69
C ASN A 137 -3.02 -9.62 18.37
N LEU A 138 -3.11 -8.45 17.72
CA LEU A 138 -4.38 -7.79 17.43
C LEU A 138 -5.31 -8.69 16.63
N ILE A 139 -4.82 -9.25 15.52
CA ILE A 139 -5.60 -10.05 14.57
C ILE A 139 -6.11 -11.33 15.24
N PHE A 140 -5.29 -11.99 16.06
CA PHE A 140 -5.70 -13.16 16.84
C PHE A 140 -6.82 -12.84 17.83
N GLY A 141 -6.63 -11.79 18.64
CA GLY A 141 -7.63 -11.38 19.62
C GLY A 141 -8.95 -10.97 18.96
N PHE A 142 -8.87 -10.34 17.79
CA PHE A 142 -10.01 -9.96 16.99
C PHE A 142 -10.77 -11.19 16.47
N ALA A 143 -10.04 -12.14 15.87
CA ALA A 143 -10.61 -13.39 15.36
C ALA A 143 -11.25 -14.26 16.46
N VAL A 144 -10.62 -14.33 17.64
CA VAL A 144 -11.21 -15.02 18.79
C VAL A 144 -12.51 -14.35 19.24
N SER A 145 -12.54 -13.01 19.32
CA SER A 145 -13.76 -12.27 19.65
C SER A 145 -14.89 -12.57 18.65
N TYR A 146 -14.56 -12.56 17.35
CA TYR A 146 -15.50 -12.88 16.28
C TYR A 146 -16.05 -14.31 16.38
N MET A 147 -15.21 -15.29 16.73
CA MET A 147 -15.64 -16.67 16.97
C MET A 147 -16.50 -16.83 18.23
N LEU A 148 -16.19 -16.11 19.32
CA LEU A 148 -16.97 -16.17 20.55
C LEU A 148 -18.41 -15.65 20.35
N GLN A 149 -18.65 -14.86 19.30
CA GLN A 149 -19.98 -14.42 18.88
C GLN A 149 -20.74 -15.46 18.02
N GLY A 150 -20.14 -16.62 17.77
CA GLY A 150 -20.77 -17.73 17.03
C GLY A 150 -20.45 -17.79 15.54
N ASN A 151 -19.55 -16.94 15.03
CA ASN A 151 -19.13 -16.96 13.64
C ASN A 151 -18.07 -18.05 13.38
N ASP A 152 -18.05 -18.61 12.17
CA ASP A 152 -17.11 -19.66 11.77
C ASP A 152 -15.90 -19.10 10.98
N LEU A 153 -14.71 -19.58 11.34
CA LEU A 153 -13.43 -19.30 10.66
C LEU A 153 -12.80 -20.58 10.07
N GLY A 154 -13.58 -21.65 9.91
CA GLY A 154 -13.14 -22.91 9.31
C GLY A 154 -12.29 -23.78 10.25
N VAL A 155 -12.42 -23.58 11.56
CA VAL A 155 -11.65 -24.33 12.58
C VAL A 155 -11.99 -25.82 12.55
N GLN A 156 -13.22 -26.18 12.20
CA GLN A 156 -13.65 -27.59 12.10
C GLN A 156 -12.88 -28.35 11.01
N SER A 157 -12.52 -27.66 9.92
CA SER A 157 -11.80 -28.24 8.78
C SER A 157 -10.32 -28.51 9.09
N LEU A 158 -9.74 -27.90 10.13
CA LEU A 158 -8.31 -28.03 10.47
C LEU A 158 -7.85 -29.47 10.72
N TRP A 159 -8.74 -30.37 11.16
CA TRP A 159 -8.38 -31.78 11.35
C TRP A 159 -7.99 -32.46 10.04
N GLY A 160 -8.53 -32.00 8.90
CA GLY A 160 -8.18 -32.48 7.57
C GLY A 160 -6.71 -32.23 7.21
N LEU A 161 -6.09 -31.20 7.78
CA LEU A 161 -4.70 -30.82 7.52
C LEU A 161 -3.72 -31.99 7.75
N PHE A 162 -3.90 -32.76 8.83
CA PHE A 162 -3.01 -33.86 9.19
C PHE A 162 -3.03 -35.02 8.19
N SER A 163 -4.07 -35.10 7.35
CA SER A 163 -4.17 -36.12 6.30
C SER A 163 -3.47 -35.73 5.01
N LEU A 164 -3.31 -34.42 4.73
CA LEU A 164 -2.86 -33.92 3.43
C LEU A 164 -1.51 -34.50 2.97
N PRO A 165 -0.46 -34.59 3.82
CA PRO A 165 0.81 -35.15 3.39
C PRO A 165 0.76 -36.64 3.01
N PHE A 166 -0.26 -37.36 3.50
CA PHE A 166 -0.39 -38.81 3.33
C PHE A 166 -1.38 -39.22 2.23
N THR A 167 -2.15 -38.27 1.70
CA THR A 167 -3.09 -38.50 0.60
C THR A 167 -2.43 -38.28 -0.75
N THR A 168 -2.62 -39.20 -1.69
CA THR A 168 -2.30 -38.97 -3.10
C THR A 168 -3.29 -37.99 -3.69
N THR A 169 -2.84 -36.80 -4.05
CA THR A 169 -3.72 -35.76 -4.59
C THR A 169 -4.12 -36.07 -6.04
N PRO A 170 -5.30 -35.60 -6.48
CA PRO A 170 -5.66 -35.57 -7.89
C PRO A 170 -4.75 -34.64 -8.70
N THR A 171 -4.80 -34.76 -10.03
CA THR A 171 -4.10 -33.88 -10.97
C THR A 171 -4.86 -32.58 -11.25
N ASP A 172 -6.02 -32.39 -10.65
CA ASP A 172 -6.83 -31.18 -10.73
C ASP A 172 -6.80 -30.39 -9.40
N PRO A 173 -7.04 -29.06 -9.43
CA PRO A 173 -6.95 -28.21 -8.24
C PRO A 173 -8.14 -28.34 -7.27
N SER A 174 -9.18 -29.12 -7.59
CA SER A 174 -10.43 -29.15 -6.80
C SER A 174 -10.21 -29.64 -5.37
N TYR A 175 -9.27 -30.57 -5.19
CA TYR A 175 -8.97 -31.15 -3.88
C TYR A 175 -8.49 -30.09 -2.88
N ALA A 176 -7.55 -29.23 -3.26
CA ALA A 176 -7.08 -28.16 -2.39
C ALA A 176 -8.12 -27.06 -2.20
N LEU A 177 -8.95 -26.78 -3.21
CA LEU A 177 -10.04 -25.81 -3.05
C LEU A 177 -11.09 -26.29 -2.03
N ASP A 178 -11.45 -27.57 -2.03
CA ASP A 178 -12.39 -28.15 -1.07
C ASP A 178 -11.78 -28.30 0.33
N LYS A 179 -10.53 -28.77 0.43
CA LYS A 179 -9.92 -29.07 1.73
C LYS A 179 -9.20 -27.88 2.36
N VAL A 180 -8.48 -27.08 1.58
CA VAL A 180 -7.60 -26.02 2.10
C VAL A 180 -8.28 -24.67 2.15
N ALA A 181 -9.05 -24.27 1.12
CA ALA A 181 -9.65 -22.94 1.10
C ALA A 181 -10.51 -22.61 2.34
N PRO A 182 -11.34 -23.54 2.87
CA PRO A 182 -12.09 -23.29 4.10
C PRO A 182 -11.20 -23.12 5.34
N MET A 183 -9.99 -23.68 5.35
CA MET A 183 -9.05 -23.58 6.47
C MET A 183 -8.25 -22.27 6.47
N ILE A 184 -8.17 -21.55 5.33
CA ILE A 184 -7.34 -20.35 5.17
C ILE A 184 -7.58 -19.30 6.26
N PRO A 185 -8.82 -18.96 6.65
CA PRO A 185 -9.03 -18.00 7.74
C PRO A 185 -8.33 -18.44 9.02
N ALA A 186 -8.62 -19.65 9.54
CA ALA A 186 -7.97 -20.16 10.75
C ALA A 186 -6.44 -20.29 10.62
N LEU A 187 -5.94 -20.76 9.47
CA LEU A 187 -4.51 -20.95 9.21
C LEU A 187 -3.74 -19.63 9.10
N THR A 188 -4.41 -18.52 8.79
CA THR A 188 -3.79 -17.19 8.70
C THR A 188 -3.90 -16.39 10.00
N VAL A 189 -5.05 -16.42 10.68
CA VAL A 189 -5.31 -15.52 11.83
C VAL A 189 -5.29 -16.18 13.22
N LEU A 190 -5.51 -17.51 13.32
CA LEU A 190 -5.63 -18.22 14.61
C LEU A 190 -4.44 -19.14 14.91
N VAL A 191 -4.08 -19.98 13.96
CA VAL A 191 -3.13 -21.08 14.15
C VAL A 191 -1.70 -20.58 14.40
N PRO A 192 -1.14 -19.62 13.65
CA PRO A 192 0.26 -19.23 13.85
C PRO A 192 0.56 -18.70 15.27
N PRO A 193 -0.25 -17.80 15.86
CA PRO A 193 -0.07 -17.35 17.24
C PRO A 193 -0.19 -18.49 18.27
N LEU A 194 -1.09 -19.45 18.05
CA LEU A 194 -1.25 -20.62 18.93
C LEU A 194 -0.04 -21.56 18.87
N LEU A 195 0.47 -21.85 17.67
CA LEU A 195 1.68 -22.65 17.49
C LEU A 195 2.88 -21.98 18.18
N ALA A 196 3.06 -20.66 18.00
CA ALA A 196 4.12 -19.91 18.66
C ALA A 196 4.00 -19.97 20.19
N ALA A 197 2.78 -19.78 20.73
CA ALA A 197 2.53 -19.84 22.17
C ALA A 197 2.79 -21.23 22.76
N ILE A 198 2.30 -22.30 22.12
CA ILE A 198 2.53 -23.68 22.58
C ILE A 198 4.02 -24.04 22.48
N GLY A 199 4.68 -23.68 21.36
CA GLY A 199 6.11 -23.92 21.17
C GLY A 199 6.96 -23.23 22.24
N LEU A 200 6.69 -21.95 22.53
CA LEU A 200 7.37 -21.23 23.59
C LEU A 200 7.11 -21.83 24.98
N ARG A 201 5.88 -22.27 25.25
CA ARG A 201 5.55 -23.00 26.49
C ARG A 201 6.43 -24.24 26.65
N LEU A 202 6.60 -25.02 25.59
CA LEU A 202 7.44 -26.22 25.60
C LEU A 202 8.91 -25.84 25.84
N VAL A 203 9.43 -24.81 25.17
CA VAL A 203 10.81 -24.33 25.39
C VAL A 203 11.02 -23.90 26.84
N LEU A 204 10.11 -23.13 27.43
CA LEU A 204 10.26 -22.63 28.80
C LEU A 204 10.07 -23.73 29.85
N TYR A 205 9.05 -24.58 29.69
CA TYR A 205 8.64 -25.53 30.73
C TYR A 205 9.26 -26.92 30.58
N VAL A 206 9.40 -27.40 29.34
CA VAL A 206 10.05 -28.68 29.08
C VAL A 206 11.54 -28.48 28.90
N GLY A 207 11.98 -27.50 28.09
CA GLY A 207 13.40 -27.24 27.83
C GLY A 207 14.12 -26.61 29.03
N LEU A 208 13.95 -25.30 29.20
CA LEU A 208 14.72 -24.49 30.15
C LEU A 208 14.59 -24.99 31.59
N HIS A 209 13.37 -25.29 32.06
CA HIS A 209 13.16 -25.76 33.42
C HIS A 209 13.92 -27.07 33.72
N ASN A 210 13.89 -28.04 32.80
CA ASN A 210 14.59 -29.31 33.01
C ASN A 210 16.11 -29.17 32.81
N ILE A 211 16.58 -28.31 31.90
CA ILE A 211 18.01 -27.99 31.76
C ILE A 211 18.55 -27.39 33.05
N VAL A 212 17.88 -26.36 33.59
CA VAL A 212 18.27 -25.73 34.87
C VAL A 212 18.26 -26.76 36.00
N ARG A 213 17.23 -27.63 36.04
CA ARG A 213 17.17 -28.73 37.02
C ARG A 213 18.35 -29.69 36.88
N VAL A 214 18.75 -30.05 35.67
CA VAL A 214 19.92 -30.91 35.41
C VAL A 214 21.19 -30.24 35.88
N ILE A 215 21.41 -28.95 35.56
CA ILE A 215 22.58 -28.18 36.00
C ILE A 215 22.66 -28.13 37.53
N ILE A 216 21.55 -27.79 38.21
CA ILE A 216 21.51 -27.72 39.67
C ILE A 216 21.79 -29.10 40.29
N SER A 217 21.17 -30.16 39.75
CA SER A 217 21.39 -31.53 40.23
C SER A 217 22.85 -31.96 40.03
N TYR A 218 23.44 -31.61 38.89
CA TYR A 218 24.86 -31.87 38.59
C TYR A 218 25.78 -31.20 39.61
N VAL A 219 25.62 -29.90 39.87
CA VAL A 219 26.45 -29.16 40.84
C VAL A 219 26.33 -29.77 42.24
N GLN A 220 25.11 -30.14 42.67
CA GLN A 220 24.87 -30.76 43.97
C GLN A 220 25.43 -32.18 44.10
N ASP A 221 25.33 -32.98 43.06
CA ASP A 221 25.83 -34.35 43.08
C ASP A 221 27.35 -34.40 42.90
N ALA A 222 27.92 -33.44 42.16
CA ALA A 222 29.37 -33.27 42.00
C ALA A 222 30.03 -32.85 43.32
N SER A 223 29.44 -31.93 44.08
CA SER A 223 29.96 -31.55 45.41
C SER A 223 29.87 -32.70 46.43
N LYS A 224 28.96 -33.66 46.23
CA LYS A 224 28.83 -34.88 47.03
C LYS A 224 29.66 -36.06 46.48
N GLY A 225 30.42 -35.87 45.40
CA GLY A 225 31.25 -36.90 44.77
C GLY A 225 30.50 -38.05 44.09
N LYS A 226 29.19 -37.90 43.79
CA LYS A 226 28.35 -38.96 43.20
C LYS A 226 27.49 -38.45 42.01
N PRO A 227 28.09 -37.89 40.94
CA PRO A 227 27.36 -37.34 39.80
C PRO A 227 26.62 -38.42 38.99
N LYS A 228 25.29 -38.30 38.84
CA LYS A 228 24.44 -39.26 38.10
C LYS A 228 24.31 -38.93 36.61
N PHE A 229 25.41 -39.07 35.86
CA PHE A 229 25.47 -38.68 34.44
C PHE A 229 24.37 -39.29 33.56
N LEU A 230 24.04 -40.57 33.76
CA LEU A 230 22.99 -41.24 32.98
C LEU A 230 21.60 -40.61 33.17
N ASP A 231 21.30 -40.11 34.38
CA ASP A 231 20.02 -39.43 34.65
C ASP A 231 19.91 -38.06 33.96
N TYR A 232 21.05 -37.37 33.86
CA TYR A 232 21.16 -36.08 33.18
C TYR A 232 20.98 -36.25 31.67
N ILE A 233 21.65 -37.23 31.09
CA ILE A 233 21.55 -37.57 29.66
C ILE A 233 20.12 -37.95 29.32
N ALA A 234 19.49 -38.86 30.09
CA ALA A 234 18.10 -39.24 29.87
C ALA A 234 17.19 -38.00 29.82
N THR A 235 17.34 -37.10 30.80
CA THR A 235 16.52 -35.89 30.87
C THR A 235 16.72 -35.00 29.64
N ILE A 236 17.97 -34.83 29.17
CA ILE A 236 18.27 -34.09 27.94
C ILE A 236 17.65 -34.76 26.71
N GLU A 237 17.71 -36.09 26.61
CA GLU A 237 17.09 -36.85 25.52
C GLU A 237 15.57 -36.68 25.48
N GLY A 238 14.91 -36.70 26.64
CA GLY A 238 13.48 -36.42 26.73
C GLY A 238 13.13 -35.00 26.23
N ILE A 239 13.97 -34.01 26.52
CA ILE A 239 13.80 -32.63 26.03
C ILE A 239 13.95 -32.58 24.50
N ILE A 240 15.02 -33.18 23.97
CA ILE A 240 15.28 -33.23 22.53
C ILE A 240 14.13 -33.98 21.83
N GLY A 241 13.71 -35.13 22.35
CA GLY A 241 12.61 -35.92 21.80
C GLY A 241 11.30 -35.14 21.72
N ILE A 242 10.92 -34.43 22.80
CA ILE A 242 9.73 -33.56 22.79
C ILE A 242 9.89 -32.41 21.78
N GLY A 243 11.07 -31.79 21.70
CA GLY A 243 11.37 -30.74 20.73
C GLY A 243 11.22 -31.22 19.29
N ILE A 244 11.73 -32.41 18.97
CA ILE A 244 11.61 -33.04 17.65
C ILE A 244 10.16 -33.41 17.33
N LEU A 245 9.41 -33.96 18.30
CA LEU A 245 7.98 -34.23 18.11
C LEU A 245 7.18 -32.94 17.88
N TRP A 246 7.50 -31.87 18.60
CA TRP A 246 6.89 -30.56 18.34
C TRP A 246 7.23 -30.01 16.95
N ALA A 247 8.49 -30.13 16.52
CA ALA A 247 8.88 -29.79 15.16
C ALA A 247 8.09 -30.61 14.12
N SER A 248 7.89 -31.91 14.36
CA SER A 248 7.09 -32.76 13.48
C SER A 248 5.61 -32.34 13.39
N ILE A 249 5.03 -31.80 14.46
CA ILE A 249 3.67 -31.21 14.42
C ILE A 249 3.65 -29.97 13.54
N ASN A 250 4.67 -29.11 13.62
CA ASN A 250 4.75 -27.89 12.80
C ASN A 250 4.94 -28.22 11.31
N MET A 251 5.55 -29.36 10.96
CA MET A 251 5.69 -29.81 9.57
C MET A 251 4.34 -30.08 8.86
N PHE A 252 3.24 -30.24 9.59
CA PHE A 252 1.89 -30.31 8.99
C PHE A 252 1.37 -28.93 8.55
N PHE A 253 1.88 -27.85 9.15
CA PHE A 253 1.51 -26.47 8.88
C PHE A 253 2.56 -25.81 7.98
N THR A 254 2.80 -26.40 6.81
CA THR A 254 3.76 -25.92 5.82
C THR A 254 3.04 -25.40 4.58
N ASP A 255 3.66 -24.44 3.90
CA ASP A 255 3.24 -23.90 2.62
C ASP A 255 3.57 -24.80 1.41
N GLN A 256 4.34 -25.87 1.63
CA GLN A 256 4.79 -26.78 0.57
C GLN A 256 4.60 -28.24 0.97
N ILE A 257 3.73 -28.94 0.24
CA ILE A 257 3.55 -30.39 0.37
C ILE A 257 3.86 -31.03 -0.98
N ASP A 258 4.74 -32.03 -0.97
CA ASP A 258 5.17 -32.82 -2.11
C ASP A 258 5.18 -34.34 -1.79
N TYR A 259 5.65 -35.13 -2.76
CA TYR A 259 5.73 -36.60 -2.63
C TYR A 259 6.67 -37.09 -1.52
N ASN A 260 7.55 -36.24 -1.00
CA ASN A 260 8.53 -36.54 0.04
C ASN A 260 8.11 -36.08 1.44
N THR A 261 7.19 -35.13 1.55
CA THR A 261 6.73 -34.57 2.83
C THR A 261 6.34 -35.66 3.84
N LYS A 262 5.63 -36.72 3.42
CA LYS A 262 5.25 -37.83 4.30
C LYS A 262 6.44 -38.57 4.93
N TYR A 263 7.53 -38.76 4.19
CA TYR A 263 8.71 -39.44 4.69
C TYR A 263 9.52 -38.54 5.61
N ALA A 264 9.57 -37.24 5.32
CA ALA A 264 10.19 -36.24 6.20
C ALA A 264 9.46 -36.18 7.55
N ILE A 265 8.11 -36.10 7.53
CA ILE A 265 7.28 -36.13 8.75
C ILE A 265 7.46 -37.46 9.48
N GLY A 266 7.30 -38.59 8.79
CA GLY A 266 7.42 -39.92 9.40
C GLY A 266 8.80 -40.19 10.00
N GLY A 267 9.88 -39.79 9.31
CA GLY A 267 11.25 -39.89 9.81
C GLY A 267 11.46 -39.04 11.07
N THR A 268 10.99 -37.79 11.06
CA THR A 268 11.11 -36.87 12.21
C THR A 268 10.33 -37.38 13.42
N ILE A 269 9.10 -37.87 13.22
CA ILE A 269 8.30 -38.53 14.28
C ILE A 269 9.06 -39.73 14.84
N THR A 270 9.63 -40.58 13.99
CA THR A 270 10.36 -41.78 14.41
C THR A 270 11.60 -41.42 15.24
N VAL A 271 12.36 -40.40 14.84
CA VAL A 271 13.49 -39.88 15.62
C VAL A 271 13.01 -39.35 16.98
N GLY A 272 11.94 -38.56 17.00
CA GLY A 272 11.36 -38.04 18.23
C GLY A 272 10.95 -39.16 19.19
N LEU A 273 10.23 -40.17 18.69
CA LEU A 273 9.82 -41.35 19.46
C LEU A 273 11.02 -42.17 19.96
N ALA A 274 12.08 -42.32 19.16
CA ALA A 274 13.31 -43.00 19.58
C ALA A 274 13.98 -42.30 20.77
N PHE A 275 14.07 -40.96 20.75
CA PHE A 275 14.58 -40.19 21.90
C PHE A 275 13.70 -40.34 23.14
N ILE A 276 12.38 -40.38 22.99
CA ILE A 276 11.45 -40.64 24.11
C ILE A 276 11.65 -42.07 24.66
N ALA A 277 11.86 -43.06 23.80
CA ALA A 277 12.14 -44.43 24.23
C ALA A 277 13.47 -44.51 25.00
N PHE A 278 14.53 -43.87 24.51
CA PHE A 278 15.81 -43.79 25.22
C PHE A 278 15.68 -43.08 26.57
N TYR A 279 14.92 -41.99 26.63
CA TYR A 279 14.61 -41.32 27.89
C TYR A 279 14.02 -42.28 28.93
N PHE A 280 12.99 -43.05 28.58
CA PHE A 280 12.38 -43.98 29.54
C PHE A 280 13.33 -45.09 29.94
N VAL A 281 14.00 -45.74 28.98
CA VAL A 281 14.95 -46.83 29.25
C VAL A 281 16.06 -46.37 30.19
N ASP A 282 16.64 -45.20 29.94
CA ASP A 282 17.71 -44.67 30.77
C ASP A 282 17.22 -44.18 32.12
N LYS A 283 16.02 -43.62 32.19
CA LYS A 283 15.43 -43.22 33.47
C LYS A 283 15.22 -44.42 34.40
N PHE A 284 14.96 -45.60 33.84
CA PHE A 284 14.90 -46.83 34.62
C PHE A 284 16.31 -47.31 35.02
N LYS A 285 17.27 -47.34 34.08
CA LYS A 285 18.65 -47.78 34.36
C LYS A 285 19.41 -46.85 35.31
N SER A 286 19.13 -45.55 35.31
CA SER A 286 19.80 -44.53 36.14
C SER A 286 19.57 -44.71 37.65
N LYS A 287 18.61 -45.57 38.04
CA LYS A 287 18.43 -45.98 39.43
C LYS A 287 19.61 -46.78 39.99
N VAL A 288 20.35 -47.48 39.12
CA VAL A 288 21.46 -48.38 39.50
C VAL A 288 22.78 -47.97 38.82
N ILE A 289 22.73 -47.46 37.58
CA ILE A 289 23.91 -47.16 36.76
C ILE A 289 24.20 -45.66 36.72
N ILE A 290 25.48 -45.28 36.86
CA ILE A 290 25.93 -43.88 36.95
C ILE A 290 26.35 -43.30 35.59
N HIS A 291 27.13 -44.05 34.81
CA HIS A 291 27.63 -43.62 33.50
C HIS A 291 27.01 -44.47 32.38
N PRO A 292 26.69 -43.87 31.21
CA PRO A 292 26.29 -44.64 30.04
C PRO A 292 27.45 -45.54 29.57
N SER A 293 27.13 -46.76 29.12
CA SER A 293 28.14 -47.61 28.50
C SER A 293 28.49 -47.08 27.09
N LYS A 294 29.72 -47.32 26.62
CA LYS A 294 30.11 -46.97 25.23
C LYS A 294 29.15 -47.59 24.22
N ARG A 295 28.71 -48.82 24.46
CA ARG A 295 27.72 -49.54 23.63
C ARG A 295 26.38 -48.81 23.56
N ASP A 296 25.86 -48.32 24.69
CA ASP A 296 24.58 -47.59 24.72
C ASP A 296 24.66 -46.28 23.91
N VAL A 297 25.80 -45.58 23.96
CA VAL A 297 26.03 -44.36 23.17
C VAL A 297 26.07 -44.68 21.67
N TYR A 298 26.81 -45.72 21.27
CA TYR A 298 26.85 -46.14 19.87
C TYR A 298 25.48 -46.55 19.33
N ILE A 299 24.68 -47.28 20.12
CA ILE A 299 23.32 -47.69 19.71
C ILE A 299 22.45 -46.47 19.40
N ARG A 300 22.51 -45.40 20.20
CA ARG A 300 21.71 -44.18 19.98
C ARG A 300 22.10 -43.47 18.69
N ILE A 301 23.40 -43.20 18.55
CA ILE A 301 23.95 -42.51 17.39
C ILE A 301 23.61 -43.32 16.13
N LEU A 302 23.86 -44.63 16.15
CA LEU A 302 23.53 -45.51 15.05
C LEU A 302 22.02 -45.57 14.78
N THR A 303 21.16 -45.58 15.79
CA THR A 303 19.70 -45.60 15.59
C THR A 303 19.23 -44.35 14.87
N ILE A 304 19.66 -43.17 15.34
CA ILE A 304 19.28 -41.87 14.73
C ILE A 304 19.84 -41.77 13.32
N ILE A 305 21.12 -42.12 13.13
CA ILE A 305 21.75 -42.16 11.80
C ILE A 305 21.00 -43.14 10.91
N THR A 306 20.62 -44.32 11.39
CA THR A 306 19.89 -45.32 10.60
C THR A 306 18.53 -44.78 10.17
N ILE A 307 17.75 -44.16 11.06
CA ILE A 307 16.46 -43.56 10.71
C ILE A 307 16.66 -42.44 9.67
N ALA A 308 17.64 -41.56 9.88
CA ALA A 308 17.94 -40.47 8.96
C ALA A 308 18.43 -40.98 7.59
N VAL A 309 19.28 -42.00 7.55
CA VAL A 309 19.74 -42.65 6.33
C VAL A 309 18.58 -43.34 5.63
N ILE A 310 17.69 -44.04 6.33
CA ILE A 310 16.52 -44.69 5.72
C ILE A 310 15.59 -43.63 5.11
N ALA A 311 15.17 -42.63 5.90
CA ALA A 311 14.27 -41.58 5.42
C ALA A 311 14.90 -40.78 4.27
N GLY A 312 16.16 -40.37 4.43
CA GLY A 312 16.92 -39.65 3.43
C GLY A 312 17.15 -40.46 2.15
N SER A 313 17.44 -41.77 2.27
CA SER A 313 17.60 -42.65 1.10
C SER A 313 16.28 -42.82 0.36
N VAL A 314 15.17 -43.03 1.07
CA VAL A 314 13.83 -43.11 0.44
C VAL A 314 13.49 -41.81 -0.27
N MET A 315 13.73 -40.66 0.37
CA MET A 315 13.51 -39.34 -0.24
C MET A 315 14.40 -39.09 -1.46
N ALA A 316 15.68 -39.50 -1.39
CA ALA A 316 16.63 -39.39 -2.50
C ALA A 316 16.23 -40.28 -3.68
N VAL A 317 15.80 -41.51 -3.41
CA VAL A 317 15.26 -42.43 -4.43
C VAL A 317 14.01 -41.82 -5.07
N ASN A 318 13.07 -41.31 -4.27
CA ASN A 318 11.88 -40.64 -4.81
C ASN A 318 12.24 -39.41 -5.65
N ASN A 319 13.22 -38.60 -5.23
CA ASN A 319 13.70 -37.46 -6.02
C ASN A 319 14.28 -37.92 -7.35
N SER A 320 15.11 -38.97 -7.35
CA SER A 320 15.67 -39.53 -8.58
C SER A 320 14.58 -40.05 -9.52
N ILE A 321 13.58 -40.77 -8.99
CA ILE A 321 12.42 -41.22 -9.78
C ILE A 321 11.62 -40.03 -10.30
N ALA A 322 11.40 -39.02 -9.46
CA ALA A 322 10.68 -37.81 -9.83
C ALA A 322 11.43 -37.00 -10.88
N ASP A 323 12.76 -36.95 -10.89
CA ASP A 323 13.50 -36.27 -11.95
C ASP A 323 13.33 -36.97 -13.31
N ALA A 324 13.25 -38.30 -13.32
CA ALA A 324 12.93 -39.06 -14.53
C ALA A 324 11.44 -39.00 -14.92
N LYS A 325 10.52 -38.90 -13.94
CA LYS A 325 9.05 -38.91 -14.12
C LYS A 325 8.39 -37.69 -13.49
N LYS A 326 8.88 -36.48 -13.81
CA LYS A 326 8.55 -35.24 -13.09
C LYS A 326 7.07 -34.92 -13.09
N ILE A 327 6.42 -35.03 -14.24
CA ILE A 327 5.00 -34.72 -14.38
C ILE A 327 4.14 -35.67 -13.53
N ALA A 328 4.43 -36.98 -13.55
CA ALA A 328 3.65 -37.96 -12.80
C ALA A 328 3.81 -37.82 -11.28
N TYR A 329 5.02 -37.53 -10.79
CA TYR A 329 5.29 -37.44 -9.35
C TYR A 329 4.97 -36.05 -8.77
N LEU A 330 5.31 -34.97 -9.48
CA LEU A 330 5.18 -33.60 -8.99
C LEU A 330 3.89 -32.92 -9.48
N GLY A 331 3.35 -33.32 -10.64
CA GLY A 331 2.15 -32.74 -11.25
C GLY A 331 0.95 -32.64 -10.30
N PRO A 332 0.56 -33.71 -9.58
CA PRO A 332 -0.56 -33.65 -8.64
C PRO A 332 -0.40 -32.60 -7.53
N TYR A 333 0.81 -32.36 -7.05
CA TYR A 333 1.08 -31.35 -6.02
C TYR A 333 1.14 -29.94 -6.62
N LYS A 334 1.64 -29.82 -7.87
CA LYS A 334 1.62 -28.55 -8.60
C LYS A 334 0.22 -28.13 -8.99
N ALA A 335 -0.68 -29.06 -9.30
CA ALA A 335 -2.10 -28.77 -9.49
C ALA A 335 -2.71 -28.10 -8.24
N GLN A 336 -2.41 -28.64 -7.05
CA GLN A 336 -2.88 -28.04 -5.79
C GLN A 336 -2.25 -26.67 -5.53
N GLN A 337 -0.94 -26.52 -5.80
CA GLN A 337 -0.27 -25.22 -5.73
C GLN A 337 -0.92 -24.19 -6.64
N ILE A 338 -1.19 -24.55 -7.89
CA ILE A 338 -1.90 -23.67 -8.83
C ILE A 338 -3.28 -23.29 -8.26
N GLY A 339 -4.06 -24.27 -7.78
CA GLY A 339 -5.38 -24.02 -7.21
C GLY A 339 -5.39 -23.04 -6.04
N VAL A 340 -4.57 -23.28 -5.02
CA VAL A 340 -4.48 -22.42 -3.83
C VAL A 340 -4.03 -21.01 -4.20
N ASN A 341 -2.99 -20.87 -5.04
CA ASN A 341 -2.49 -19.56 -5.41
C ASN A 341 -3.42 -18.78 -6.34
N ARG A 342 -4.18 -19.47 -7.20
CA ARG A 342 -5.28 -18.86 -7.95
C ARG A 342 -6.35 -18.29 -7.03
N TYR A 343 -6.72 -19.02 -5.98
CA TYR A 343 -7.66 -18.53 -4.96
C TYR A 343 -7.07 -17.34 -4.17
N LEU A 344 -5.80 -17.41 -3.76
CA LEU A 344 -5.12 -16.31 -3.08
C LEU A 344 -5.08 -15.05 -3.96
N GLY A 345 -4.77 -15.17 -5.25
CA GLY A 345 -4.75 -14.05 -6.21
C GLY A 345 -6.13 -13.58 -6.72
N GLN A 346 -7.22 -14.29 -6.41
CA GLN A 346 -8.56 -14.10 -7.04
C GLN A 346 -8.50 -14.18 -8.58
N LEU A 347 -7.67 -15.09 -9.10
CA LEU A 347 -7.40 -15.20 -10.54
C LEU A 347 -8.56 -15.81 -11.34
N ASP A 348 -9.53 -16.40 -10.65
CA ASP A 348 -10.82 -16.84 -11.18
C ASP A 348 -11.72 -15.67 -11.60
N GLN A 349 -11.49 -14.48 -11.03
CA GLN A 349 -12.23 -13.26 -11.35
C GLN A 349 -11.66 -12.52 -12.58
N ILE A 350 -10.49 -12.94 -13.08
CA ILE A 350 -9.84 -12.34 -14.24
C ILE A 350 -10.42 -12.95 -15.52
N GLN A 351 -10.99 -12.10 -16.37
CA GLN A 351 -11.51 -12.53 -17.66
C GLN A 351 -10.38 -12.55 -18.70
N ILE A 352 -10.18 -13.68 -19.37
CA ILE A 352 -9.19 -13.78 -20.46
C ILE A 352 -9.94 -13.66 -21.78
N THR A 353 -9.55 -12.70 -22.61
CA THR A 353 -10.13 -12.46 -23.94
C THR A 353 -9.02 -12.55 -24.98
N SER A 354 -9.27 -13.29 -26.07
CA SER A 354 -8.33 -13.32 -27.19
C SER A 354 -8.34 -11.98 -27.91
N HIS A 355 -7.15 -11.39 -28.09
CA HIS A 355 -6.93 -10.14 -28.80
C HIS A 355 -6.20 -10.42 -30.11
N GLU A 356 -6.94 -10.35 -31.21
CA GLU A 356 -6.34 -10.38 -32.54
C GLU A 356 -5.76 -9.00 -32.86
N VAL A 357 -4.43 -8.93 -32.92
CA VAL A 357 -3.71 -7.73 -33.32
C VAL A 357 -4.03 -7.45 -34.78
N LYS A 358 -4.85 -6.44 -35.03
CA LYS A 358 -5.22 -5.99 -36.37
C LYS A 358 -4.55 -4.67 -36.65
N GLN A 359 -4.09 -4.54 -37.88
CA GLN A 359 -3.69 -3.29 -38.49
C GLN A 359 -4.84 -2.93 -39.43
N SER A 360 -5.42 -1.74 -39.29
CA SER A 360 -6.47 -1.29 -40.20
C SER A 360 -5.96 -1.42 -41.63
N SER A 361 -6.64 -2.22 -42.46
CA SER A 361 -6.35 -2.30 -43.89
C SER A 361 -6.42 -0.88 -44.46
N SER A 362 -5.30 -0.39 -45.01
CA SER A 362 -5.06 0.99 -45.48
C SER A 362 -6.36 1.79 -45.66
N ILE A 363 -6.71 2.55 -44.61
CA ILE A 363 -7.77 3.55 -44.72
C ILE A 363 -7.39 4.43 -45.90
N ARG A 364 -8.32 4.68 -46.83
CA ARG A 364 -8.01 5.50 -47.99
C ARG A 364 -7.50 6.84 -47.50
N PRO A 365 -6.42 7.41 -48.08
CA PRO A 365 -5.86 8.67 -47.61
C PRO A 365 -6.88 9.81 -47.50
N THR A 366 -7.94 9.78 -48.32
CA THR A 366 -9.07 10.73 -48.30
C THR A 366 -9.95 10.61 -47.06
N ASP A 367 -10.03 9.44 -46.45
CA ASP A 367 -10.97 9.11 -45.38
C ASP A 367 -10.30 9.21 -43.99
N ILE A 368 -8.96 9.40 -43.96
CA ILE A 368 -8.19 9.53 -42.71
C ILE A 368 -8.70 10.69 -41.84
N PRO A 369 -8.96 11.91 -42.37
CA PRO A 369 -9.47 13.00 -41.53
C PRO A 369 -10.80 12.64 -40.85
N ASP A 370 -11.74 12.05 -41.58
CA ASP A 370 -13.04 11.62 -41.04
C ASP A 370 -12.86 10.53 -39.97
N TYR A 371 -11.96 9.58 -40.18
CA TYR A 371 -11.67 8.53 -39.20
C TYR A 371 -11.06 9.08 -37.91
N VAL A 372 -10.17 10.07 -38.01
CA VAL A 372 -9.62 10.79 -36.84
C VAL A 372 -10.72 11.55 -36.10
N ILE A 373 -11.63 12.21 -36.83
CA ILE A 373 -12.77 12.94 -36.25
C ILE A 373 -13.71 11.97 -35.51
N GLN A 374 -14.02 10.81 -36.10
CA GLN A 374 -14.86 9.79 -35.48
C GLN A 374 -14.29 9.26 -34.16
N ASN A 375 -12.96 9.20 -34.05
CA ASN A 375 -12.26 8.73 -32.85
C ASN A 375 -11.77 9.88 -31.93
N ASN A 376 -12.16 11.13 -32.22
CA ASN A 376 -11.65 12.30 -31.52
C ASN A 376 -12.00 12.28 -30.01
N GLY A 377 -13.13 11.69 -29.63
CA GLY A 377 -13.53 11.59 -28.22
C GLY A 377 -12.56 10.80 -27.33
N LEU A 378 -11.80 9.87 -27.89
CA LEU A 378 -10.70 9.19 -27.19
C LEU A 378 -9.36 9.90 -27.42
N LEU A 379 -9.08 10.32 -28.66
CA LEU A 379 -7.82 10.99 -29.01
C LEU A 379 -7.60 12.27 -28.19
N SER A 380 -8.65 13.04 -27.88
CA SER A 380 -8.57 14.24 -27.05
C SER A 380 -8.30 13.97 -25.57
N LYS A 381 -8.47 12.73 -25.11
CA LYS A 381 -8.29 12.30 -23.72
C LYS A 381 -7.00 11.49 -23.52
N ILE A 382 -6.19 11.34 -24.57
CA ILE A 382 -4.91 10.64 -24.47
C ILE A 382 -4.00 11.42 -23.53
N ARG A 383 -3.50 10.72 -22.51
CA ARG A 383 -2.53 11.26 -21.58
C ARG A 383 -1.19 11.47 -22.29
N VAL A 384 -0.74 12.72 -22.40
CA VAL A 384 0.54 13.10 -23.03
C VAL A 384 1.54 13.69 -22.04
N TRP A 385 1.14 13.91 -20.79
CA TRP A 385 2.04 14.31 -19.71
C TRP A 385 2.30 13.12 -18.79
N ASP A 386 3.57 12.83 -18.53
CA ASP A 386 4.01 11.86 -17.53
C ASP A 386 4.16 12.55 -16.15
N SER A 387 4.34 11.76 -15.09
CA SER A 387 4.39 12.29 -13.72
C SER A 387 5.52 13.30 -13.53
N ASP A 388 6.73 13.00 -14.00
CA ASP A 388 7.88 13.89 -13.78
C ASP A 388 7.78 15.19 -14.59
N ALA A 389 7.30 15.12 -15.84
CA ALA A 389 7.12 16.27 -16.71
C ALA A 389 6.01 17.17 -16.18
N ALA A 390 4.92 16.56 -15.69
CA ALA A 390 3.85 17.30 -15.02
C ALA A 390 4.37 17.99 -13.75
N PHE A 391 5.11 17.26 -12.92
CA PHE A 391 5.72 17.79 -11.72
C PHE A 391 6.69 18.95 -12.01
N ALA A 392 7.57 18.80 -12.99
CA ALA A 392 8.50 19.85 -13.40
C ALA A 392 7.77 21.11 -13.90
N LYS A 393 6.59 20.95 -14.51
CA LYS A 393 5.76 22.07 -14.98
C LYS A 393 4.96 22.75 -13.85
N ILE A 394 4.47 21.98 -12.88
CA ILE A 394 3.72 22.51 -11.72
C ILE A 394 4.67 23.15 -10.69
N LYS A 395 5.91 22.67 -10.59
CA LYS A 395 6.84 23.08 -9.53
C LYS A 395 7.03 24.61 -9.38
N PRO A 396 7.16 25.40 -10.46
CA PRO A 396 7.25 26.85 -10.36
C PRO A 396 6.01 27.54 -9.77
N GLU A 397 4.83 26.90 -9.82
CA GLU A 397 3.56 27.47 -9.36
C GLU A 397 3.45 27.59 -7.84
N ILE A 398 4.33 26.93 -7.07
CA ILE A 398 4.44 27.21 -5.62
C ILE A 398 4.75 28.69 -5.37
N GLY A 399 5.53 29.31 -6.26
CA GLY A 399 6.05 30.65 -6.06
C GLY A 399 7.11 30.72 -4.95
N LEU A 400 7.27 31.90 -4.35
CA LEU A 400 8.28 32.19 -3.33
C LEU A 400 7.78 31.88 -1.90
N ILE A 401 7.25 30.68 -1.69
CA ILE A 401 6.74 30.22 -0.39
C ILE A 401 7.75 29.25 0.24
N PRO A 402 8.61 29.69 1.18
CA PRO A 402 9.72 28.89 1.70
C PRO A 402 9.29 27.80 2.70
N TYR A 403 8.01 27.75 3.07
CA TYR A 403 7.45 26.88 4.09
C TYR A 403 6.49 25.80 3.54
N VAL A 404 6.40 25.67 2.21
CA VAL A 404 5.59 24.64 1.55
C VAL A 404 6.45 23.91 0.54
N ASP A 405 6.28 22.59 0.46
CA ASP A 405 6.93 21.73 -0.53
C ASP A 405 5.92 20.70 -1.06
N PHE A 406 6.28 19.97 -2.11
CA PHE A 406 5.46 18.89 -2.64
C PHE A 406 5.71 17.57 -1.90
N GLU A 407 4.66 16.78 -1.73
CA GLU A 407 4.78 15.41 -1.23
C GLU A 407 4.67 14.39 -2.36
N ASN A 408 3.52 14.33 -3.03
CA ASN A 408 3.26 13.34 -4.08
C ASN A 408 2.61 13.98 -5.32
N ASN A 409 2.66 13.29 -6.46
CA ASN A 409 1.98 13.67 -7.69
C ASN A 409 1.14 12.52 -8.22
N ASP A 410 -0.18 12.67 -8.11
CA ASP A 410 -1.15 11.61 -8.39
C ASP A 410 -2.02 11.94 -9.59
N ILE A 411 -2.35 10.90 -10.35
CA ILE A 411 -3.32 11.02 -11.46
C ILE A 411 -4.74 10.83 -10.91
N LEU A 412 -5.57 11.86 -11.08
CA LEU A 412 -6.95 11.93 -10.61
C LEU A 412 -7.90 12.15 -11.79
N ARG A 413 -9.15 11.73 -11.63
CA ARG A 413 -10.20 11.93 -12.63
C ARG A 413 -11.30 12.83 -12.10
N PHE A 414 -11.55 13.92 -12.81
CA PHE A 414 -12.70 14.81 -12.60
C PHE A 414 -13.44 15.02 -13.93
N ASN A 415 -14.75 14.79 -13.93
CA ASN A 415 -15.59 14.96 -15.13
C ASN A 415 -15.04 14.27 -16.40
N ASP A 416 -14.54 13.05 -16.25
CA ASP A 416 -13.98 12.23 -17.36
C ASP A 416 -12.73 12.84 -18.03
N THR A 417 -12.05 13.76 -17.33
CA THR A 417 -10.73 14.33 -17.66
C THR A 417 -9.73 13.96 -16.57
N LEU A 418 -8.50 13.68 -16.97
CA LEU A 418 -7.42 13.29 -16.08
C LEU A 418 -6.52 14.48 -15.73
N TYR A 419 -6.18 14.59 -14.44
CA TYR A 419 -5.35 15.65 -13.90
C TYR A 419 -4.21 15.07 -13.08
N TRP A 420 -2.99 15.49 -13.37
CA TRP A 420 -1.87 15.33 -12.45
C TRP A 420 -2.03 16.34 -11.33
N THR A 421 -2.22 15.84 -10.11
CA THR A 421 -2.45 16.65 -8.94
C THR A 421 -1.30 16.47 -7.97
N ALA A 422 -0.59 17.55 -7.72
CA ALA A 422 0.51 17.58 -6.77
C ALA A 422 -0.03 18.01 -5.40
N SER A 423 0.18 17.16 -4.39
CA SER A 423 -0.17 17.46 -3.00
C SER A 423 0.96 18.22 -2.30
N MET A 424 0.58 19.15 -1.44
CA MET A 424 1.51 20.00 -0.70
C MET A 424 1.63 19.60 0.77
N LYS A 425 2.83 19.81 1.32
CA LYS A 425 3.16 19.62 2.73
C LYS A 425 3.76 20.89 3.34
N PRO A 426 3.51 21.18 4.63
CA PRO A 426 4.21 22.22 5.35
C PRO A 426 5.62 21.75 5.71
N ILE A 427 6.62 22.61 5.51
CA ILE A 427 8.01 22.37 5.93
C ILE A 427 8.49 23.52 6.81
N LEU A 428 9.46 23.24 7.68
CA LEU A 428 10.12 24.30 8.44
C LEU A 428 11.18 24.97 7.54
N PRO A 429 11.10 26.29 7.30
CA PRO A 429 12.12 26.98 6.51
C PRO A 429 13.51 26.89 7.15
N SER A 430 14.55 26.76 6.33
CA SER A 430 15.94 26.71 6.80
C SER A 430 16.43 28.01 7.44
N SER A 431 15.69 29.12 7.26
CA SER A 431 15.97 30.41 7.88
C SER A 431 15.52 30.50 9.35
N VAL A 432 14.72 29.54 9.84
CA VAL A 432 14.28 29.50 11.23
C VAL A 432 15.47 29.11 12.12
N SER A 433 15.81 29.96 13.10
CA SER A 433 16.87 29.66 14.06
C SER A 433 16.48 28.51 15.00
N GLN A 434 17.48 27.80 15.51
CA GLN A 434 17.28 26.62 16.35
C GLN A 434 16.45 26.93 17.61
N GLU A 435 16.63 28.11 18.21
CA GLU A 435 15.88 28.54 19.40
C GLU A 435 14.38 28.77 19.11
N ASN A 436 14.02 29.03 17.86
CA ASN A 436 12.64 29.31 17.43
C ASN A 436 11.95 28.09 16.80
N THR A 437 12.65 26.95 16.72
CA THR A 437 12.16 25.76 16.02
C THR A 437 10.86 25.23 16.62
N TRP A 438 10.80 25.05 17.94
CA TRP A 438 9.61 24.53 18.62
C TRP A 438 8.38 25.42 18.40
N TYR A 439 8.53 26.74 18.58
CA TYR A 439 7.43 27.70 18.38
C TYR A 439 6.87 27.61 16.94
N ASN A 440 7.76 27.61 15.95
CA ASN A 440 7.38 27.59 14.55
C ASN A 440 6.73 26.26 14.13
N GLN A 441 7.23 25.13 14.60
CA GLN A 441 6.70 23.80 14.26
C GLN A 441 5.31 23.52 14.86
N HIS A 442 5.00 24.11 16.02
CA HIS A 442 3.77 23.78 16.75
C HIS A 442 2.69 24.85 16.67
N LEU A 443 3.05 26.13 16.48
CA LEU A 443 2.10 27.25 16.53
C LEU A 443 1.97 28.04 15.23
N VAL A 444 2.96 27.99 14.33
CA VAL A 444 3.02 28.84 13.12
C VAL A 444 2.77 28.04 11.83
N TYR A 445 3.62 27.05 11.55
CA TYR A 445 3.57 26.23 10.32
C TYR A 445 2.66 25.00 10.53
N THR A 446 1.39 25.26 10.81
CA THR A 446 0.38 24.26 11.23
C THR A 446 -0.49 23.73 10.09
N HIS A 447 -0.48 24.36 8.92
CA HIS A 447 -1.34 24.02 7.80
C HIS A 447 -0.73 24.45 6.46
N VAL A 448 -1.37 24.05 5.37
CA VAL A 448 -1.13 24.56 4.03
C VAL A 448 -2.41 25.23 3.55
N ASP A 449 -2.33 26.47 3.06
CA ASP A 449 -3.51 27.21 2.56
C ASP A 449 -4.06 26.65 1.25
N ASN A 450 -3.15 26.32 0.33
CA ASN A 450 -3.47 25.76 -0.98
C ASN A 450 -2.88 24.35 -1.06
N GLY A 451 -3.55 23.33 -0.52
CA GLY A 451 -2.99 21.97 -0.44
C GLY A 451 -2.76 21.25 -1.77
N PHE A 452 -3.27 21.76 -2.89
CA PHE A 452 -3.28 21.06 -4.18
C PHE A 452 -3.01 22.00 -5.35
N LEU A 453 -2.22 21.51 -6.30
CA LEU A 453 -2.03 22.08 -7.62
C LEU A 453 -2.36 21.03 -8.68
N ALA A 454 -2.99 21.43 -9.79
CA ALA A 454 -3.47 20.50 -10.81
C ALA A 454 -3.04 20.90 -12.22
N LEU A 455 -2.70 19.90 -13.03
CA LEU A 455 -2.35 20.01 -14.43
C LEU A 455 -3.18 19.03 -15.24
N ASP A 456 -3.87 19.50 -16.28
CA ASP A 456 -4.56 18.62 -17.22
C ASP A 456 -3.54 17.70 -17.92
N ALA A 457 -3.76 16.39 -17.83
CA ALA A 457 -2.80 15.39 -18.28
C ALA A 457 -2.78 15.20 -19.81
N SER A 458 -3.78 15.74 -20.53
CA SER A 458 -3.96 15.58 -21.98
C SER A 458 -3.39 16.75 -22.77
N ASN A 459 -3.40 17.96 -22.23
CA ASN A 459 -2.89 19.17 -22.91
C ASN A 459 -1.80 19.91 -22.10
N GLY A 460 -1.64 19.60 -20.81
CA GLY A 460 -0.67 20.24 -19.92
C GLY A 460 -1.06 21.64 -19.47
N THR A 461 -2.32 22.05 -19.54
CA THR A 461 -2.74 23.33 -18.98
C THR A 461 -2.78 23.24 -17.45
N ILE A 462 -2.18 24.22 -16.79
CA ILE A 462 -2.28 24.36 -15.33
C ILE A 462 -3.70 24.86 -15.03
N VAL A 463 -4.40 24.17 -14.12
CA VAL A 463 -5.78 24.49 -13.77
C VAL A 463 -5.81 25.04 -12.35
N ASP A 464 -6.60 26.11 -12.15
CA ASP A 464 -6.86 26.61 -10.80
C ASP A 464 -7.52 25.52 -9.97
N SER A 465 -6.82 25.08 -8.92
CA SER A 465 -7.28 24.03 -8.02
C SER A 465 -8.60 24.39 -7.32
N ASN A 466 -8.98 25.67 -7.23
CA ASN A 466 -10.29 26.09 -6.72
C ASN A 466 -11.47 25.57 -7.57
N ASN A 467 -11.26 25.25 -8.83
CA ASN A 467 -12.30 24.66 -9.68
C ASN A 467 -12.53 23.17 -9.38
N LEU A 468 -11.52 22.50 -8.82
CA LEU A 468 -11.57 21.08 -8.47
C LEU A 468 -11.85 20.88 -6.98
N PHE A 469 -11.09 21.56 -6.12
CA PHE A 469 -11.13 21.47 -4.66
C PHE A 469 -11.52 22.82 -4.06
N LYS A 470 -12.75 22.94 -3.54
CA LYS A 470 -13.18 24.15 -2.81
C LYS A 470 -12.50 24.28 -1.45
N GLN A 471 -12.36 23.18 -0.71
CA GLN A 471 -11.57 23.11 0.51
C GLN A 471 -10.11 22.78 0.17
N ARG A 472 -9.26 23.81 0.15
CA ARG A 472 -7.82 23.66 -0.13
C ARG A 472 -6.95 23.73 1.13
N VAL A 473 -7.46 24.35 2.19
CA VAL A 473 -6.76 24.43 3.46
C VAL A 473 -6.64 23.04 4.07
N MET A 474 -5.42 22.65 4.42
CA MET A 474 -5.08 21.30 4.86
C MET A 474 -4.34 21.34 6.20
N TYR A 475 -4.93 20.67 7.20
CA TYR A 475 -4.32 20.43 8.51
C TYR A 475 -3.87 18.97 8.71
N TYR A 476 -4.43 18.07 7.90
CA TYR A 476 -4.13 16.63 7.84
C TYR A 476 -3.78 16.25 6.40
N GLY A 477 -2.59 15.68 6.20
CA GLY A 477 -2.02 15.41 4.89
C GLY A 477 -0.81 14.50 5.01
N GLU A 478 -0.03 14.37 3.95
CA GLU A 478 1.14 13.50 3.92
C GLU A 478 2.44 14.29 4.04
N GLY A 479 3.40 13.73 4.79
CA GLY A 479 4.78 14.23 4.81
C GLY A 479 5.00 15.55 5.54
N GLY A 480 6.25 16.03 5.48
CA GLY A 480 6.66 17.31 6.08
C GLY A 480 6.36 17.39 7.57
N LEU A 481 5.85 18.53 8.03
CA LEU A 481 5.48 18.74 9.44
C LEU A 481 4.24 17.93 9.85
N PHE A 482 3.47 17.34 8.94
CA PHE A 482 2.35 16.47 9.30
C PHE A 482 2.80 15.17 9.98
N THR A 483 3.96 14.62 9.57
CA THR A 483 4.53 13.38 10.13
C THR A 483 5.33 13.60 11.40
N VAL A 484 6.02 14.74 11.51
CA VAL A 484 6.98 14.95 12.60
C VAL A 484 6.41 15.67 13.82
N THR A 485 5.37 16.52 13.64
CA THR A 485 4.88 17.36 14.73
C THR A 485 3.35 17.39 14.87
N TRP A 486 2.92 17.58 16.11
CA TRP A 486 1.58 18.06 16.42
C TRP A 486 1.51 19.58 16.28
N ALA A 487 0.31 20.12 16.11
CA ALA A 487 0.04 21.56 16.11
C ALA A 487 -0.84 21.93 17.32
N ALA A 488 -0.77 23.17 17.80
CA ALA A 488 -1.62 23.61 18.90
C ALA A 488 -1.93 25.10 18.86
N TYR A 489 -2.87 25.52 19.70
CA TYR A 489 -3.13 26.91 20.01
C TYR A 489 -3.90 27.07 21.33
N PRO A 490 -3.75 28.20 22.04
CA PRO A 490 -4.56 28.48 23.21
C PRO A 490 -6.02 28.70 22.81
N VAL A 491 -6.96 28.02 23.48
CA VAL A 491 -8.40 28.07 23.14
C VAL A 491 -8.95 29.51 23.24
N ASN A 492 -8.40 30.31 24.16
CA ASN A 492 -8.84 31.68 24.41
C ASN A 492 -8.08 32.74 23.59
N ARG A 493 -7.47 32.38 22.45
CA ARG A 493 -6.65 33.29 21.61
C ARG A 493 -7.39 34.48 20.99
N GLY A 494 -8.73 34.46 20.96
CA GLY A 494 -9.53 35.50 20.32
C GLY A 494 -9.22 35.61 18.83
N VAL A 495 -9.04 36.84 18.33
CA VAL A 495 -8.76 37.13 16.91
C VAL A 495 -7.27 37.09 16.56
N ASN A 496 -6.39 37.02 17.56
CA ASN A 496 -4.94 37.02 17.37
C ASN A 496 -4.44 35.58 17.26
N THR A 497 -3.97 35.20 16.07
CA THR A 497 -3.43 33.87 15.79
C THR A 497 -1.96 33.97 15.44
N ALA A 498 -1.18 32.99 15.89
CA ALA A 498 0.23 32.83 15.50
C ALA A 498 0.37 32.05 14.18
N GLU A 499 -0.71 31.43 13.72
CA GLU A 499 -0.74 30.67 12.47
C GLU A 499 -0.51 31.61 11.28
N LEU A 500 0.11 31.09 10.23
CA LEU A 500 0.38 31.86 9.01
C LEU A 500 -0.91 32.46 8.41
N ASN A 501 -0.73 33.60 7.73
CA ASN A 501 -1.78 34.30 6.98
C ASN A 501 -3.04 34.62 7.81
N ASN A 502 -2.88 34.80 9.13
CA ASN A 502 -3.98 35.01 10.09
C ASN A 502 -5.05 33.89 10.03
N ALA A 503 -4.64 32.66 9.71
CA ALA A 503 -5.55 31.53 9.68
C ALA A 503 -6.09 31.20 11.08
N THR A 504 -7.37 30.82 11.13
CA THR A 504 -8.02 30.35 12.35
C THR A 504 -8.61 28.96 12.11
N TYR A 505 -8.00 27.97 12.75
CA TYR A 505 -8.59 26.64 12.77
C TYR A 505 -9.92 26.66 13.53
N ASN A 506 -11.01 26.34 12.83
CA ASN A 506 -12.37 26.23 13.37
C ASN A 506 -12.94 24.81 13.20
N GLY A 507 -12.06 23.85 12.90
CA GLY A 507 -12.43 22.45 12.68
C GLY A 507 -12.67 21.69 13.97
N LYS A 508 -13.09 20.43 13.83
CA LYS A 508 -13.35 19.50 14.94
C LYS A 508 -12.20 18.56 15.26
N GLY A 509 -11.12 18.60 14.49
CA GLY A 509 -9.95 17.76 14.73
C GLY A 509 -9.19 18.20 15.97
N GLY A 510 -8.39 17.31 16.57
CA GLY A 510 -7.67 17.60 17.81
C GLY A 510 -8.54 17.58 19.07
N ILE A 511 -7.96 17.98 20.21
CA ILE A 511 -8.63 18.01 21.52
C ILE A 511 -8.22 19.20 22.37
N ASP A 512 -9.17 19.67 23.19
CA ASP A 512 -8.90 20.63 24.26
C ASP A 512 -8.32 19.92 25.49
N VAL A 513 -7.12 20.34 25.88
CA VAL A 513 -6.36 19.79 27.00
C VAL A 513 -6.13 20.86 28.05
N TYR A 514 -6.57 20.58 29.27
CA TYR A 514 -6.46 21.49 30.42
C TYR A 514 -5.20 21.18 31.25
N PRO A 515 -4.58 22.18 31.89
CA PRO A 515 -3.57 21.96 32.92
C PRO A 515 -4.10 21.07 34.07
N PRO A 516 -3.28 20.18 34.67
CA PRO A 516 -1.86 19.97 34.41
C PRO A 516 -1.58 18.99 33.24
N ILE A 517 -2.61 18.43 32.59
CA ILE A 517 -2.43 17.41 31.54
C ILE A 517 -1.67 17.98 30.34
N SER A 518 -2.01 19.20 29.92
CA SER A 518 -1.29 19.90 28.83
C SER A 518 0.20 20.10 29.17
N GLN A 519 0.50 20.36 30.45
CA GLN A 519 1.85 20.63 30.94
C GLN A 519 2.69 19.35 31.09
N ILE A 520 2.05 18.21 31.36
CA ILE A 520 2.71 16.90 31.37
C ILE A 520 2.97 16.43 29.94
N PHE A 521 2.02 16.68 29.03
CA PHE A 521 2.18 16.38 27.61
C PHE A 521 3.33 17.20 26.98
N GLU A 522 3.34 18.50 27.26
CA GLU A 522 4.34 19.43 26.74
C GLU A 522 4.77 20.43 27.83
N PRO A 523 5.96 20.24 28.43
CA PRO A 523 6.47 21.07 29.52
C PRO A 523 6.57 22.56 29.21
N ASN A 524 6.73 22.95 27.94
CA ASN A 524 6.78 24.37 27.56
C ASN A 524 5.49 25.12 27.94
N PHE A 525 4.35 24.41 28.01
CA PHE A 525 3.07 24.99 28.45
C PHE A 525 2.99 25.27 29.96
N PHE A 526 3.90 24.70 30.77
CA PHE A 526 3.87 24.88 32.23
C PHE A 526 4.00 26.34 32.66
N LEU A 527 4.93 27.09 32.05
CA LEU A 527 5.14 28.50 32.34
C LEU A 527 4.45 29.45 31.34
N SER A 528 4.32 29.04 30.08
CA SER A 528 3.72 29.90 29.04
C SER A 528 2.19 29.97 29.11
N TYR A 529 1.54 28.85 29.46
CA TYR A 529 0.08 28.74 29.56
C TYR A 529 -0.32 28.02 30.86
N PRO A 530 -0.06 28.64 32.03
CA PRO A 530 -0.21 27.97 33.33
C PRO A 530 -1.67 27.61 33.67
N THR A 531 -2.64 28.37 33.14
CA THR A 531 -4.08 28.24 33.45
C THR A 531 -4.96 28.04 32.22
N GLU A 532 -4.42 28.26 31.01
CA GLU A 532 -5.21 28.23 29.78
C GLU A 532 -5.31 26.82 29.19
N PRO A 533 -6.49 26.39 28.73
CA PRO A 533 -6.60 25.18 27.93
C PRO A 533 -5.96 25.39 26.56
N ILE A 534 -5.25 24.35 26.10
CA ILE A 534 -4.61 24.31 24.79
C ILE A 534 -5.35 23.32 23.91
N HIS A 535 -5.74 23.75 22.73
CA HIS A 535 -6.24 22.87 21.69
C HIS A 535 -5.06 22.24 20.97
N ILE A 536 -4.98 20.91 20.93
CA ILE A 536 -3.85 20.17 20.35
C ILE A 536 -4.34 19.26 19.23
N ILE A 537 -3.79 19.47 18.03
CA ILE A 537 -4.03 18.69 16.81
C ILE A 537 -2.89 17.68 16.63
N ARG A 538 -3.20 16.39 16.70
CA ARG A 538 -2.20 15.30 16.68
C ARG A 538 -2.53 14.29 15.58
N TYR A 539 -1.57 13.43 15.27
CA TYR A 539 -1.70 12.40 14.22
C TYR A 539 -2.20 13.03 12.92
N ARG A 540 -1.42 14.00 12.42
CA ARG A 540 -1.76 14.81 11.25
C ARG A 540 -1.44 14.09 9.96
N ASP A 541 -0.42 13.24 9.99
CA ASP A 541 -0.13 12.31 8.91
C ASP A 541 -1.24 11.26 8.74
N ILE A 542 -1.56 10.99 7.47
CA ILE A 542 -2.64 10.09 7.07
C ILE A 542 -2.34 8.66 7.51
N HIS A 543 -1.15 8.15 7.20
CA HIS A 543 -0.77 6.77 7.50
C HIS A 543 -0.67 6.57 9.01
N ASP A 544 -0.05 7.50 9.75
CA ASP A 544 0.04 7.44 11.21
C ASP A 544 -1.34 7.39 11.88
N ARG A 545 -2.25 8.27 11.44
CA ARG A 545 -3.61 8.33 11.97
C ARG A 545 -4.39 7.07 11.65
N MET A 546 -4.31 6.59 10.41
CA MET A 546 -4.99 5.37 9.99
C MET A 546 -4.41 4.13 10.67
N GLN A 547 -3.10 4.06 10.91
CA GLN A 547 -2.46 3.01 11.69
C GLN A 547 -2.90 3.03 13.16
N LEU A 548 -3.09 4.21 13.75
CA LEU A 548 -3.59 4.34 15.11
C LEU A 548 -5.05 3.86 15.25
N LEU A 549 -5.93 4.25 14.32
CA LEU A 549 -7.37 4.01 14.41
C LEU A 549 -7.77 2.63 13.86
N TYR A 550 -7.13 2.21 12.78
CA TYR A 550 -7.40 0.97 12.05
C TYR A 550 -6.11 0.17 11.82
N PRO A 551 -5.45 -0.32 12.89
CA PRO A 551 -4.19 -1.08 12.82
C PRO A 551 -4.32 -2.47 12.16
N TYR A 552 -5.45 -2.80 11.57
CA TYR A 552 -5.71 -4.10 10.95
C TYR A 552 -5.29 -4.18 9.47
N PHE A 553 -5.14 -3.02 8.83
CA PHE A 553 -4.82 -2.92 7.41
C PHE A 553 -3.33 -2.69 7.20
N GLN A 554 -2.85 -3.06 6.02
CA GLN A 554 -1.51 -2.75 5.57
C GLN A 554 -1.50 -1.33 5.01
N TYR A 555 -0.62 -0.47 5.51
CA TYR A 555 -0.37 0.88 4.98
C TYR A 555 0.97 0.98 4.23
N ASN A 556 1.83 -0.02 4.44
CA ASN A 556 3.06 -0.24 3.70
C ASN A 556 3.02 -1.65 3.13
N LEU A 557 3.16 -1.77 1.81
CA LEU A 557 3.19 -3.04 1.10
C LEU A 557 4.47 -3.12 0.28
N PHE A 558 5.21 -4.20 0.44
CA PHE A 558 6.47 -4.46 -0.28
C PHE A 558 7.52 -3.33 -0.13
N GLY A 559 7.54 -2.67 1.04
CA GLY A 559 8.50 -1.60 1.35
C GLY A 559 8.09 -0.21 0.84
N LYS A 560 6.91 -0.07 0.24
CA LYS A 560 6.36 1.22 -0.22
C LYS A 560 5.06 1.55 0.52
N ASN A 561 4.86 2.81 0.87
CA ASN A 561 3.58 3.27 1.38
C ASN A 561 2.51 3.14 0.30
N ILE A 562 1.29 2.81 0.70
CA ILE A 562 0.18 2.76 -0.23
C ILE A 562 -0.23 4.18 -0.55
N ASP A 563 -0.45 4.41 -1.83
CA ASP A 563 -0.89 5.67 -2.38
C ASP A 563 -2.31 6.04 -1.92
N VAL A 564 -2.52 7.31 -1.59
CA VAL A 564 -3.81 7.86 -1.11
C VAL A 564 -4.18 9.08 -1.95
N LEU A 565 -5.45 9.19 -2.30
CA LEU A 565 -5.85 10.12 -3.38
C LEU A 565 -6.75 11.23 -2.84
N PRO A 566 -6.51 12.50 -3.18
CA PRO A 566 -7.43 13.55 -2.79
C PRO A 566 -8.69 13.49 -3.66
N VAL A 567 -9.84 13.45 -3.02
CA VAL A 567 -11.17 13.40 -3.63
C VAL A 567 -12.09 14.44 -2.98
N THR A 568 -13.12 14.88 -3.68
CA THR A 568 -13.99 15.97 -3.18
C THR A 568 -15.47 15.74 -3.51
N ASP A 569 -16.33 16.17 -2.60
CA ASP A 569 -17.78 16.25 -2.81
C ASP A 569 -18.22 17.58 -3.47
N GLY A 570 -17.26 18.44 -3.84
CA GLY A 570 -17.48 19.79 -4.37
C GLY A 570 -17.43 20.90 -3.31
N HIS A 571 -17.42 20.55 -2.02
CA HIS A 571 -17.29 21.51 -0.92
C HIS A 571 -16.09 21.15 -0.02
N LYS A 572 -16.03 19.91 0.43
CA LYS A 572 -14.97 19.36 1.29
C LYS A 572 -14.04 18.48 0.47
N THR A 573 -12.81 18.39 0.94
CA THR A 573 -11.79 17.54 0.35
C THR A 573 -11.40 16.45 1.34
N TYR A 574 -11.24 15.24 0.82
CA TYR A 574 -10.96 14.03 1.57
C TYR A 574 -9.77 13.32 0.97
N TRP A 575 -9.01 12.63 1.80
CA TRP A 575 -8.08 11.62 1.36
C TRP A 575 -8.80 10.28 1.26
N LEU A 576 -8.73 9.67 0.08
CA LEU A 576 -9.24 8.34 -0.22
C LEU A 576 -8.11 7.33 0.06
N VAL A 577 -8.21 6.67 1.22
CA VAL A 577 -7.22 5.70 1.70
C VAL A 577 -7.73 4.28 1.42
N PRO A 578 -7.05 3.45 0.63
CA PRO A 578 -7.47 2.08 0.41
C PRO A 578 -7.22 1.20 1.65
N LEU A 579 -8.20 0.36 1.99
CA LEU A 579 -8.15 -0.54 3.14
C LEU A 579 -7.81 -1.96 2.68
N ILE A 580 -6.52 -2.31 2.71
CA ILE A 580 -6.02 -3.60 2.26
C ILE A 580 -5.69 -4.50 3.45
N ALA A 581 -6.39 -5.63 3.56
CA ALA A 581 -6.07 -6.67 4.53
C ALA A 581 -4.97 -7.57 3.98
N GLY A 582 -3.96 -7.89 4.80
CA GLY A 582 -2.80 -8.68 4.39
C GLY A 582 -2.34 -9.68 5.45
N PHE A 583 -2.21 -10.96 5.08
CA PHE A 583 -1.77 -12.04 5.97
C PHE A 583 -0.70 -12.95 5.35
N ASP A 584 0.24 -13.41 6.19
CA ASP A 584 1.22 -14.43 5.82
C ASP A 584 0.53 -15.81 5.71
N THR A 585 0.93 -16.59 4.70
CA THR A 585 0.35 -17.89 4.37
C THR A 585 1.35 -19.04 4.52
N LYS A 586 2.48 -18.86 5.22
CA LYS A 586 3.47 -19.91 5.53
C LYS A 586 2.89 -21.19 6.13
N ASN A 587 1.75 -21.09 6.82
CA ASN A 587 1.06 -22.22 7.43
C ASN A 587 -0.11 -22.77 6.59
N VAL A 588 -0.31 -22.24 5.37
CA VAL A 588 -1.37 -22.65 4.43
C VAL A 588 -0.79 -23.60 3.39
N PRO A 589 -1.19 -24.88 3.34
CA PRO A 589 -0.70 -25.85 2.36
C PRO A 589 -0.76 -25.35 0.92
N TRP A 590 0.34 -25.59 0.18
CA TRP A 590 0.51 -25.24 -1.22
C TRP A 590 0.46 -23.73 -1.55
N SER A 591 0.46 -22.84 -0.56
CA SER A 591 0.49 -21.38 -0.77
C SER A 591 1.83 -20.87 -1.29
N VAL A 592 2.91 -21.64 -1.13
CA VAL A 592 4.30 -21.22 -1.37
C VAL A 592 4.64 -19.83 -0.80
N SER A 593 4.05 -19.51 0.36
CA SER A 593 4.25 -18.24 1.08
C SER A 593 3.78 -16.99 0.31
N ASN A 594 2.92 -17.12 -0.71
CA ASN A 594 2.29 -15.96 -1.33
C ASN A 594 1.27 -15.33 -0.38
N PRO A 595 1.34 -14.03 -0.09
CA PRO A 595 0.50 -13.41 0.93
C PRO A 595 -0.98 -13.43 0.52
N TYR A 596 -1.87 -13.48 1.50
CA TYR A 596 -3.29 -13.24 1.28
C TYR A 596 -3.54 -11.73 1.31
N LEU A 597 -3.89 -11.11 0.17
CA LEU A 597 -4.22 -9.69 0.08
C LEU A 597 -5.67 -9.47 -0.39
N ARG A 598 -6.44 -8.62 0.30
CA ARG A 598 -7.83 -8.28 -0.08
C ARG A 598 -8.12 -6.81 0.10
N LEU A 599 -8.81 -6.22 -0.88
CA LEU A 599 -9.40 -4.89 -0.74
C LEU A 599 -10.70 -5.01 0.04
N VAL A 600 -10.71 -4.47 1.26
CA VAL A 600 -11.92 -4.45 2.11
C VAL A 600 -12.82 -3.27 1.75
N GLY A 601 -12.21 -2.16 1.37
CA GLY A 601 -12.91 -0.90 1.20
C GLY A 601 -11.98 0.29 1.04
N TYR A 602 -12.53 1.47 1.27
CA TYR A 602 -11.80 2.72 1.35
C TYR A 602 -12.19 3.48 2.61
N ALA A 603 -11.29 4.31 3.10
CA ALA A 603 -11.56 5.31 4.12
C ALA A 603 -11.50 6.71 3.48
N LEU A 604 -12.47 7.56 3.82
CA LEU A 604 -12.47 8.97 3.50
C LEU A 604 -12.02 9.75 4.73
N MET A 605 -10.88 10.41 4.67
CA MET A 605 -10.35 11.25 5.73
C MET A 605 -10.42 12.73 5.35
N ASP A 606 -11.19 13.53 6.07
CA ASP A 606 -11.30 14.98 5.83
C ASP A 606 -9.93 15.68 6.00
N THR A 607 -9.48 16.44 4.98
CA THR A 607 -8.16 17.10 4.97
C THR A 607 -8.02 18.22 6.01
N TYR A 608 -9.14 18.74 6.51
CA TYR A 608 -9.21 19.83 7.47
C TYR A 608 -9.54 19.31 8.88
N ASN A 609 -10.45 18.34 9.01
CA ASN A 609 -10.90 17.82 10.31
C ASN A 609 -10.24 16.52 10.76
N GLY A 610 -9.65 15.74 9.84
CA GLY A 610 -9.09 14.42 10.15
C GLY A 610 -10.15 13.37 10.53
N ASN A 611 -11.44 13.64 10.29
CA ASN A 611 -12.51 12.68 10.54
C ASN A 611 -12.50 11.58 9.47
N VAL A 612 -12.61 10.32 9.89
CA VAL A 612 -12.55 9.15 9.01
C VAL A 612 -13.92 8.50 8.89
N THR A 613 -14.37 8.26 7.66
CA THR A 613 -15.56 7.47 7.34
C THR A 613 -15.18 6.30 6.44
N LEU A 614 -15.84 5.14 6.58
CA LEU A 614 -15.47 3.93 5.84
C LEU A 614 -16.48 3.62 4.73
N ILE A 615 -16.00 3.04 3.64
CA ILE A 615 -16.79 2.59 2.50
C ILE A 615 -16.40 1.14 2.23
N LYS A 616 -17.40 0.26 2.11
CA LYS A 616 -17.19 -1.17 1.88
C LYS A 616 -17.18 -1.47 0.38
N THR A 617 -16.20 -2.24 -0.08
CA THR A 617 -16.16 -2.75 -1.46
C THR A 617 -15.92 -4.26 -1.54
N GLY A 618 -15.28 -4.86 -0.53
CA GLY A 618 -14.97 -6.30 -0.50
C GLY A 618 -16.06 -7.17 0.15
N ASP A 619 -15.89 -8.49 0.00
CA ASP A 619 -16.79 -9.52 0.54
C ASP A 619 -16.06 -10.74 1.17
N ASP A 620 -14.74 -10.64 1.34
CA ASP A 620 -13.91 -11.74 1.85
C ASP A 620 -14.11 -12.01 3.36
N PHE A 621 -13.49 -13.07 3.89
CA PHE A 621 -13.67 -13.46 5.29
C PHE A 621 -13.26 -12.34 6.26
N PHE A 622 -12.16 -11.64 5.97
CA PHE A 622 -11.70 -10.55 6.81
C PHE A 622 -12.62 -9.34 6.69
N THR A 623 -13.10 -9.02 5.48
CA THR A 623 -14.13 -7.98 5.32
C THR A 623 -15.39 -8.29 6.15
N LYS A 624 -15.87 -9.53 6.14
CA LYS A 624 -17.04 -9.94 6.95
C LYS A 624 -16.77 -9.76 8.45
N MET A 625 -15.60 -10.18 8.92
CA MET A 625 -15.18 -10.01 10.32
C MET A 625 -15.02 -8.53 10.71
N PHE A 626 -14.49 -7.69 9.81
CA PHE A 626 -14.31 -6.28 10.07
C PHE A 626 -15.65 -5.52 10.09
N VAL A 627 -16.53 -5.81 9.14
CA VAL A 627 -17.86 -5.18 9.03
C VAL A 627 -18.78 -5.57 10.19
N SER A 628 -18.68 -6.79 10.74
CA SER A 628 -19.50 -7.16 11.91
C SER A 628 -19.24 -6.28 13.13
N GLU A 629 -18.05 -5.65 13.18
CA GLU A 629 -17.56 -4.97 14.36
C GLU A 629 -17.44 -3.45 14.16
N TYR A 630 -17.23 -3.01 12.92
CA TYR A 630 -17.16 -1.59 12.54
C TYR A 630 -18.33 -1.17 11.64
N GLY A 631 -19.38 -1.98 11.51
CA GLY A 631 -20.50 -1.76 10.58
C GLY A 631 -21.13 -0.37 10.66
N ASN A 632 -21.23 0.22 11.86
CA ASN A 632 -21.81 1.56 12.06
C ASN A 632 -20.96 2.70 11.47
N ASN A 633 -19.68 2.46 11.17
CA ASN A 633 -18.76 3.43 10.57
C ASN A 633 -18.76 3.36 9.04
N PHE A 634 -19.39 2.34 8.46
CA PHE A 634 -19.54 2.21 7.02
C PHE A 634 -20.73 3.03 6.52
N ILE A 635 -20.49 3.76 5.44
CA ILE A 635 -21.54 4.43 4.66
C ILE A 635 -21.64 3.77 3.29
N ASP A 636 -22.78 3.96 2.64
CA ASP A 636 -22.92 3.64 1.22
C ASP A 636 -22.05 4.57 0.39
N THR A 637 -21.52 4.06 -0.72
CA THR A 637 -20.64 4.84 -1.59
C THR A 637 -21.37 6.06 -2.17
N PRO A 638 -20.93 7.29 -1.85
CA PRO A 638 -21.56 8.49 -2.37
C PRO A 638 -21.46 8.58 -3.91
N SER A 639 -22.49 9.14 -4.56
CA SER A 639 -22.51 9.27 -6.02
C SER A 639 -21.38 10.12 -6.58
N TRP A 640 -21.00 11.20 -5.87
CA TRP A 640 -19.89 12.08 -6.26
C TRP A 640 -18.54 11.36 -6.30
N LEU A 641 -18.37 10.30 -5.51
CA LEU A 641 -17.13 9.55 -5.42
C LEU A 641 -16.95 8.59 -6.60
N GLN A 642 -18.04 8.14 -7.23
CA GLN A 642 -18.01 7.11 -8.28
C GLN A 642 -17.03 7.45 -9.43
N LYS A 643 -16.94 8.73 -9.82
CA LYS A 643 -16.03 9.19 -10.87
C LYS A 643 -14.59 9.48 -10.40
N GLN A 644 -14.33 9.40 -9.11
CA GLN A 644 -13.02 9.71 -8.50
C GLN A 644 -12.33 8.47 -7.91
N LEU A 645 -12.99 7.31 -7.91
CA LEU A 645 -12.39 6.06 -7.44
C LEU A 645 -11.24 5.61 -8.36
N ARG A 646 -10.24 5.03 -7.73
CA ARG A 646 -9.12 4.35 -8.39
C ARG A 646 -8.80 3.07 -7.62
N TYR A 647 -8.67 1.97 -8.34
CA TYR A 647 -8.23 0.71 -7.74
C TYR A 647 -6.78 0.87 -7.26
N PRO A 648 -6.38 0.27 -6.13
CA PRO A 648 -5.02 0.47 -5.61
C PRO A 648 -3.97 -0.18 -6.52
N GLU A 649 -2.99 0.60 -6.96
CA GLU A 649 -1.94 0.14 -7.88
C GLU A 649 -1.16 -1.05 -7.32
N THR A 650 -0.70 -0.97 -6.07
CA THR A 650 0.09 -2.03 -5.45
C THR A 650 -0.66 -3.36 -5.40
N LEU A 651 -1.99 -3.34 -5.21
CA LEU A 651 -2.81 -4.54 -5.21
C LEU A 651 -3.04 -5.07 -6.63
N PHE A 652 -3.23 -4.18 -7.60
CA PHE A 652 -3.32 -4.56 -9.01
C PHE A 652 -2.03 -5.23 -9.49
N ASN A 653 -0.88 -4.61 -9.25
CA ASN A 653 0.43 -5.15 -9.64
C ASN A 653 0.67 -6.52 -8.99
N TRP A 654 0.37 -6.68 -7.70
CA TRP A 654 0.50 -7.99 -7.03
C TRP A 654 -0.40 -9.07 -7.64
N LYS A 655 -1.64 -8.73 -8.00
CA LYS A 655 -2.55 -9.69 -8.68
C LYS A 655 -2.03 -10.06 -10.06
N VAL A 656 -1.43 -9.12 -10.78
CA VAL A 656 -0.77 -9.37 -12.06
C VAL A 656 0.45 -10.26 -11.88
N ASP A 657 1.27 -10.06 -10.85
CA ASP A 657 2.41 -10.94 -10.53
C ASP A 657 1.96 -12.37 -10.21
N MET A 658 0.83 -12.53 -9.51
CA MET A 658 0.20 -13.83 -9.32
C MET A 658 -0.29 -14.42 -10.66
N PHE A 659 -0.93 -13.62 -11.50
CA PHE A 659 -1.40 -14.04 -12.82
C PHE A 659 -0.26 -14.50 -13.72
N ASN A 660 0.88 -13.80 -13.71
CA ASN A 660 2.06 -14.09 -14.53
C ASN A 660 2.53 -15.55 -14.44
N ILE A 661 2.33 -16.18 -13.28
CA ILE A 661 2.72 -17.57 -13.03
C ILE A 661 1.50 -18.51 -13.02
N TYR A 662 0.41 -18.13 -12.34
CA TYR A 662 -0.70 -19.03 -12.03
C TYR A 662 -1.88 -18.96 -13.02
N HIS A 663 -1.74 -18.23 -14.12
CA HIS A 663 -2.64 -18.38 -15.28
C HIS A 663 -2.43 -19.73 -16.00
N VAL A 664 -1.22 -20.29 -15.94
CA VAL A 664 -0.91 -21.62 -16.49
C VAL A 664 -1.52 -22.69 -15.59
N THR A 665 -2.60 -23.30 -16.06
CA THR A 665 -3.34 -24.34 -15.32
C THR A 665 -2.88 -25.76 -15.65
N ASP A 666 -2.29 -25.98 -16.82
CA ASP A 666 -1.71 -27.28 -17.17
C ASP A 666 -0.41 -27.53 -16.39
N THR A 667 -0.38 -28.65 -15.67
CA THR A 667 0.75 -28.98 -14.78
C THR A 667 2.04 -29.32 -15.54
N SER A 668 1.93 -29.87 -16.76
CA SER A 668 3.10 -30.18 -17.57
C SER A 668 3.78 -28.90 -18.03
N THR A 669 3.00 -27.96 -18.61
CA THR A 669 3.48 -26.63 -19.01
C THR A 669 4.06 -25.86 -17.83
N PHE A 670 3.39 -25.89 -16.67
CA PHE A 670 3.87 -25.24 -15.45
C PHE A 670 5.22 -25.79 -14.97
N ILE A 671 5.40 -27.12 -14.96
CA ILE A 671 6.66 -27.76 -14.54
C ILE A 671 7.79 -27.45 -15.52
N GLN A 672 7.49 -27.37 -16.81
CA GLN A 672 8.45 -26.98 -17.85
C GLN A 672 8.80 -25.49 -17.80
N ALA A 673 8.13 -24.71 -16.94
CA ALA A 673 8.25 -23.27 -16.82
C ALA A 673 8.07 -22.53 -18.16
N LYS A 674 7.16 -23.04 -18.97
CA LYS A 674 6.81 -22.49 -20.28
C LYS A 674 5.57 -21.60 -20.13
N ASP A 675 5.43 -20.62 -21.02
CA ASP A 675 4.25 -19.76 -21.15
C ASP A 675 3.99 -18.83 -19.96
N PHE A 676 4.92 -18.71 -19.00
CA PHE A 676 4.85 -17.68 -17.97
C PHE A 676 5.00 -16.28 -18.55
N TYR A 677 4.35 -15.31 -17.92
CA TYR A 677 4.48 -13.90 -18.26
C TYR A 677 5.40 -13.16 -17.30
N GLU A 678 5.82 -11.97 -17.70
CA GLU A 678 6.48 -11.01 -16.84
C GLU A 678 6.10 -9.58 -17.24
N VAL A 679 6.14 -8.68 -16.28
CA VAL A 679 6.01 -7.24 -16.54
C VAL A 679 7.34 -6.76 -17.14
N PRO A 680 7.33 -6.03 -18.28
CA PRO A 680 8.54 -5.45 -18.85
C PRO A 680 9.31 -4.60 -17.84
N GLU A 681 10.64 -4.66 -17.88
CA GLU A 681 11.49 -3.93 -16.95
C GLU A 681 11.25 -2.41 -17.04
N GLY A 682 11.02 -1.77 -15.89
CA GLY A 682 10.78 -0.33 -15.79
C GLY A 682 9.38 0.12 -16.18
N LEU A 683 8.45 -0.79 -16.51
CA LEU A 683 7.06 -0.47 -16.80
C LEU A 683 6.21 -0.43 -15.52
N GLY A 684 5.53 0.69 -15.28
CA GLY A 684 4.52 0.82 -14.22
C GLY A 684 3.09 0.67 -14.74
N THR A 685 2.12 0.69 -13.83
CA THR A 685 0.70 0.71 -14.22
C THR A 685 0.29 2.10 -14.69
N TYR A 686 -0.37 2.16 -15.84
CA TYR A 686 -0.90 3.42 -16.38
C TYR A 686 -2.40 3.53 -16.13
N TYR A 687 -2.81 4.56 -15.37
CA TYR A 687 -4.22 4.92 -15.23
C TYR A 687 -4.62 5.91 -16.34
N VAL A 688 -5.52 5.49 -17.22
CA VAL A 688 -5.88 6.22 -18.44
C VAL A 688 -7.36 6.08 -18.78
N GLU A 689 -7.88 7.05 -19.53
CA GLU A 689 -9.17 6.93 -20.23
C GLU A 689 -8.94 6.16 -21.52
N ALA A 690 -9.46 4.94 -21.60
CA ALA A 690 -9.27 4.08 -22.76
C ALA A 690 -10.54 3.33 -23.12
N LYS A 691 -10.58 2.81 -24.36
CA LYS A 691 -11.65 1.95 -24.84
C LYS A 691 -11.05 0.61 -25.33
N PRO A 692 -10.69 -0.31 -24.41
CA PRO A 692 -10.21 -1.63 -24.78
C PRO A 692 -11.25 -2.43 -25.58
N PRO A 693 -10.86 -3.54 -26.24
CA PRO A 693 -11.79 -4.41 -26.95
C PRO A 693 -12.93 -4.89 -26.03
N GLY A 694 -14.17 -4.84 -26.53
CA GLY A 694 -15.37 -5.24 -25.78
C GLY A 694 -16.02 -4.13 -24.95
N PHE A 695 -15.43 -2.93 -24.89
CA PHE A 695 -16.03 -1.77 -24.23
C PHE A 695 -16.87 -0.96 -25.22
N ASP A 696 -18.08 -0.55 -24.81
CA ASP A 696 -18.96 0.29 -25.63
C ASP A 696 -18.55 1.77 -25.59
N LYS A 697 -18.06 2.22 -24.43
CA LYS A 697 -17.65 3.59 -24.15
C LYS A 697 -16.24 3.64 -23.58
N THR A 698 -15.60 4.81 -23.64
CA THR A 698 -14.36 5.07 -22.92
C THR A 698 -14.59 4.94 -21.41
N SER A 699 -13.65 4.29 -20.74
CA SER A 699 -13.68 4.04 -19.30
C SER A 699 -12.32 4.32 -18.67
N PHE A 700 -12.34 4.69 -17.39
CA PHE A 700 -11.12 4.90 -16.63
C PHE A 700 -10.58 3.57 -16.12
N ILE A 701 -9.44 3.16 -16.64
CA ILE A 701 -8.83 1.86 -16.36
C ILE A 701 -7.36 2.01 -15.94
N GLY A 702 -6.89 1.08 -15.12
CA GLY A 702 -5.45 0.81 -15.01
C GLY A 702 -5.04 -0.18 -16.09
N LEU A 703 -3.91 0.05 -16.77
CA LEU A 703 -3.38 -0.79 -17.84
C LEU A 703 -1.94 -1.18 -17.51
N LEU A 704 -1.63 -2.48 -17.66
CA LEU A 704 -0.29 -3.02 -17.48
C LEU A 704 0.01 -4.05 -18.58
N SER A 705 1.08 -3.84 -19.35
CA SER A 705 1.47 -4.74 -20.45
C SER A 705 2.31 -5.91 -19.94
N LEU A 706 2.16 -7.08 -20.57
CA LEU A 706 2.83 -8.32 -20.19
C LEU A 706 3.56 -8.94 -21.37
N GLU A 707 4.79 -9.40 -21.15
CA GLU A 707 5.62 -10.10 -22.12
C GLU A 707 5.76 -11.58 -21.73
N LEU A 708 6.08 -12.42 -22.72
CA LEU A 708 6.43 -13.81 -22.46
C LEU A 708 7.79 -13.87 -21.77
N LYS A 709 7.83 -14.52 -20.60
CA LYS A 709 9.03 -14.60 -19.77
C LYS A 709 10.21 -15.22 -20.52
N GLY A 710 11.33 -14.51 -20.57
CA GLY A 710 12.55 -14.96 -21.24
C GLY A 710 12.54 -14.85 -22.77
N SER A 711 11.49 -14.24 -23.36
CA SER A 711 11.41 -13.99 -24.80
C SER A 711 12.42 -12.92 -25.23
N GLN A 712 13.36 -13.29 -26.11
CA GLN A 712 14.34 -12.34 -26.66
C GLN A 712 13.71 -11.28 -27.57
N GLY A 713 12.57 -11.62 -28.20
CA GLY A 713 11.89 -10.71 -29.11
C GLY A 713 11.12 -9.59 -28.40
N ARG A 714 10.93 -9.68 -27.07
CA ARG A 714 10.24 -8.66 -26.25
C ARG A 714 8.91 -8.17 -26.84
N ASN A 715 8.17 -9.09 -27.47
CA ASN A 715 6.80 -8.84 -27.91
C ASN A 715 5.86 -9.08 -26.74
N LEU A 716 4.79 -8.30 -26.68
CA LEU A 716 3.76 -8.49 -25.67
C LEU A 716 3.02 -9.81 -25.91
N ALA A 717 2.84 -10.56 -24.82
CA ALA A 717 1.86 -11.64 -24.77
C ALA A 717 0.43 -11.10 -24.59
N GLY A 718 0.30 -9.84 -24.16
CA GLY A 718 -0.97 -9.16 -23.97
C GLY A 718 -0.85 -7.97 -23.03
N PHE A 719 -1.99 -7.45 -22.59
CA PHE A 719 -2.07 -6.45 -21.54
C PHE A 719 -3.24 -6.72 -20.61
N MET A 720 -3.01 -6.48 -19.32
CA MET A 720 -4.02 -6.54 -18.27
C MET A 720 -4.65 -5.17 -18.09
N THR A 721 -5.96 -5.14 -17.91
CA THR A 721 -6.70 -3.94 -17.51
C THR A 721 -7.44 -4.17 -16.19
N VAL A 722 -7.59 -3.12 -15.38
CA VAL A 722 -8.46 -3.09 -14.20
C VAL A 722 -9.41 -1.91 -14.29
N GLN A 723 -10.71 -2.13 -14.09
CA GLN A 723 -11.71 -1.07 -14.11
C GLN A 723 -11.76 -0.32 -12.78
N ASN A 724 -11.94 1.01 -12.85
CA ASN A 724 -12.03 1.89 -11.68
C ASN A 724 -13.45 2.39 -11.40
N ASP A 725 -14.36 2.22 -12.36
CA ASP A 725 -15.76 2.67 -12.27
C ASP A 725 -16.64 1.68 -11.51
N LEU A 726 -17.60 2.17 -10.72
CA LEU A 726 -18.65 1.31 -10.14
C LEU A 726 -19.75 1.00 -11.16
N PRO A 727 -20.33 -0.21 -11.15
CA PRO A 727 -20.15 -1.31 -10.19
C PRO A 727 -18.96 -2.24 -10.49
N ASP A 728 -18.18 -1.95 -11.53
CA ASP A 728 -17.13 -2.81 -12.08
C ASP A 728 -15.75 -2.64 -11.43
N LEU A 729 -15.66 -1.88 -10.33
CA LEU A 729 -14.41 -1.57 -9.63
C LEU A 729 -13.61 -2.84 -9.31
N GLY A 730 -12.37 -2.89 -9.77
CA GLY A 730 -11.47 -4.02 -9.55
C GLY A 730 -11.69 -5.22 -10.48
N LYS A 731 -12.66 -5.17 -11.40
CA LYS A 731 -12.79 -6.19 -12.45
C LYS A 731 -11.59 -6.12 -13.38
N MET A 732 -10.94 -7.27 -13.57
CA MET A 732 -9.72 -7.40 -14.36
C MET A 732 -9.97 -8.19 -15.63
N GLN A 733 -9.36 -7.73 -16.72
CA GLN A 733 -9.44 -8.40 -18.01
C GLN A 733 -8.05 -8.45 -18.66
N PHE A 734 -7.65 -9.64 -19.10
CA PHE A 734 -6.42 -9.87 -19.83
C PHE A 734 -6.71 -10.07 -21.31
N TYR A 735 -6.12 -9.22 -22.13
CA TYR A 735 -6.20 -9.26 -23.59
C TYR A 735 -5.02 -10.04 -24.13
N GLN A 736 -5.22 -11.35 -24.33
CA GLN A 736 -4.18 -12.29 -24.71
C GLN A 736 -3.96 -12.30 -26.22
N VAL A 737 -2.72 -12.08 -26.64
CA VAL A 737 -2.30 -12.24 -28.04
C VAL A 737 -1.98 -13.72 -28.30
N PRO A 738 -2.59 -14.37 -29.31
CA PRO A 738 -2.26 -15.74 -29.67
C PRO A 738 -0.78 -15.91 -30.06
N LEU A 739 -0.12 -16.95 -29.55
CA LEU A 739 1.30 -17.21 -29.79
C LEU A 739 1.62 -17.50 -31.27
N ASP A 740 0.65 -17.99 -32.02
CA ASP A 740 0.70 -18.30 -33.45
C ASP A 740 0.19 -17.15 -34.35
N SER A 741 -0.11 -15.98 -33.77
CA SER A 741 -0.52 -14.80 -34.51
C SER A 741 0.55 -14.39 -35.53
N LYS A 742 0.13 -14.14 -36.78
CA LYS A 742 1.01 -13.62 -37.84
C LYS A 742 1.52 -12.22 -37.51
N THR A 743 0.66 -11.40 -36.89
CA THR A 743 0.95 -10.03 -36.49
C THR A 743 1.30 -10.00 -35.02
N LYS A 744 2.48 -9.46 -34.70
CA LYS A 744 2.99 -9.39 -33.32
C LYS A 744 2.58 -8.07 -32.67
N LEU A 745 2.34 -8.09 -31.37
CA LEU A 745 2.16 -6.89 -30.56
C LEU A 745 3.52 -6.46 -29.99
N LEU A 746 4.03 -5.31 -30.40
CA LEU A 746 5.32 -4.81 -29.95
C LEU A 746 5.29 -4.42 -28.47
N GLY A 747 6.35 -4.78 -27.73
CA GLY A 747 6.55 -4.34 -26.36
C GLY A 747 7.09 -2.90 -26.26
N PRO A 748 7.03 -2.27 -25.07
CA PRO A 748 7.48 -0.90 -24.84
C PRO A 748 8.90 -0.62 -25.32
N SER A 749 9.82 -1.58 -25.17
CA SER A 749 11.22 -1.43 -25.59
C SER A 749 11.38 -1.42 -27.10
N ALA A 750 10.69 -2.31 -27.81
CA ALA A 750 10.72 -2.39 -29.27
C ALA A 750 10.13 -1.13 -29.93
N VAL A 751 9.07 -0.56 -29.34
CA VAL A 751 8.44 0.67 -29.82
C VAL A 751 9.37 1.87 -29.67
N ARG A 752 10.13 1.96 -28.57
CA ARG A 752 11.15 3.02 -28.40
C ARG A 752 12.28 2.90 -29.41
N GLU A 753 12.70 1.68 -29.74
CA GLU A 753 13.68 1.43 -30.80
C GLU A 753 13.13 1.83 -32.18
N ALA A 754 11.87 1.51 -32.45
CA ALA A 754 11.19 1.93 -33.68
C ALA A 754 11.15 3.46 -33.83
N LEU A 755 10.80 4.18 -32.76
CA LEU A 755 10.84 5.64 -32.73
C LEU A 755 12.26 6.18 -32.98
N ALA A 756 13.28 5.61 -32.34
CA ALA A 756 14.67 6.05 -32.50
C ALA A 756 15.22 5.82 -33.92
N LYS A 757 14.69 4.83 -34.65
CA LYS A 757 15.07 4.54 -36.05
C LYS A 757 14.29 5.38 -37.06
N ASP A 758 13.21 6.05 -36.68
CA ASP A 758 12.44 6.88 -37.60
C ASP A 758 13.27 8.11 -38.06
N PRO A 759 13.39 8.35 -39.37
CA PRO A 759 14.25 9.41 -39.90
C PRO A 759 13.73 10.83 -39.60
N ASP A 760 12.42 11.01 -39.42
CA ASP A 760 11.85 12.32 -39.06
C ASP A 760 12.12 12.61 -37.59
N TYR A 761 11.97 11.61 -36.71
CA TYR A 761 12.32 11.74 -35.31
C TYR A 761 13.83 11.97 -35.10
N ALA A 762 14.71 11.26 -35.81
CA ALA A 762 16.16 11.47 -35.71
C ALA A 762 16.58 12.92 -36.02
N LYS A 763 15.91 13.56 -36.98
CA LYS A 763 16.09 15.00 -37.29
C LYS A 763 15.59 15.87 -36.14
N LEU A 764 14.37 15.62 -35.64
CA LEU A 764 13.80 16.38 -34.51
C LEU A 764 14.64 16.23 -33.24
N GLN A 765 15.15 15.05 -32.94
CA GLN A 765 15.99 14.79 -31.76
C GLN A 765 17.25 15.67 -31.77
N THR A 766 17.84 15.89 -32.95
CA THR A 766 18.98 16.81 -33.12
C THR A 766 18.56 18.27 -32.88
N LEU A 767 17.39 18.68 -33.38
CA LEU A 767 16.86 20.03 -33.20
C LEU A 767 16.52 20.34 -31.73
N LEU A 768 15.95 19.36 -31.01
CA LEU A 768 15.53 19.50 -29.62
C LEU A 768 16.69 19.38 -28.60
N ARG A 769 17.93 19.11 -29.06
CA ARG A 769 19.15 19.06 -28.23
C ARG A 769 19.03 18.14 -27.00
N ASN A 770 18.86 16.84 -27.27
CA ASN A 770 18.70 15.76 -26.28
C ASN A 770 17.35 15.79 -25.53
N PRO A 771 16.23 15.60 -26.26
CA PRO A 771 14.90 15.62 -25.66
C PRO A 771 14.68 14.43 -24.71
N ARG A 772 13.82 14.64 -23.71
CA ARG A 772 13.34 13.57 -22.83
C ARG A 772 12.16 12.87 -23.50
N ILE A 773 12.23 11.55 -23.61
CA ILE A 773 11.12 10.69 -24.04
C ILE A 773 10.29 10.34 -22.80
N GLY A 774 8.98 10.58 -22.84
CA GLY A 774 8.06 10.24 -21.75
C GLY A 774 7.50 8.83 -21.82
N ASP A 775 6.38 8.63 -21.12
CA ASP A 775 5.64 7.36 -21.07
C ASP A 775 5.21 6.87 -22.47
N ASN A 776 5.31 5.56 -22.72
CA ASN A 776 4.84 4.92 -23.95
C ASN A 776 3.61 4.08 -23.67
N ILE A 777 2.44 4.71 -23.72
CA ILE A 777 1.17 4.11 -23.32
C ILE A 777 0.48 3.50 -24.54
N LEU A 778 0.03 2.25 -24.40
CA LEU A 778 -0.75 1.54 -25.42
C LEU A 778 -2.22 1.98 -25.38
N TYR A 779 -2.76 2.41 -26.52
CA TYR A 779 -4.17 2.70 -26.73
C TYR A 779 -4.73 1.93 -27.92
N ARG A 780 -6.02 1.60 -27.85
CA ARG A 780 -6.81 1.09 -28.97
C ARG A 780 -7.61 2.23 -29.57
N ILE A 781 -7.25 2.69 -30.78
CA ILE A 781 -7.99 3.74 -31.50
C ILE A 781 -8.71 3.11 -32.68
N GLY A 782 -10.03 3.01 -32.60
CA GLY A 782 -10.83 2.25 -33.56
C GLY A 782 -10.34 0.82 -33.66
N ASN A 783 -9.73 0.47 -34.81
CA ASN A 783 -9.17 -0.86 -35.06
C ASN A 783 -7.65 -0.96 -34.98
N ASP A 784 -6.96 0.08 -34.51
CA ASP A 784 -5.50 0.12 -34.44
C ASP A 784 -4.99 0.15 -33.00
N ASP A 785 -4.00 -0.69 -32.71
CA ASP A 785 -3.24 -0.66 -31.47
C ASP A 785 -2.05 0.29 -31.67
N VAL A 786 -2.01 1.39 -30.91
CA VAL A 786 -1.04 2.47 -31.10
C VAL A 786 -0.47 2.93 -29.77
N TYR A 787 0.85 3.06 -29.73
CA TYR A 787 1.56 3.69 -28.63
C TYR A 787 1.63 5.21 -28.84
N PHE A 788 1.23 5.96 -27.82
CA PHE A 788 1.45 7.40 -27.78
C PHE A 788 2.63 7.70 -26.87
N ILE A 789 3.63 8.39 -27.42
CA ILE A 789 4.90 8.71 -26.76
C ILE A 789 5.13 10.22 -26.83
N PRO A 790 5.00 10.96 -25.72
CA PRO A 790 5.31 12.38 -25.68
C PRO A 790 6.82 12.60 -25.63
N ILE A 791 7.30 13.62 -26.32
CA ILE A 791 8.70 14.03 -26.35
C ILE A 791 8.79 15.45 -25.82
N TYR A 792 9.56 15.64 -24.76
CA TYR A 792 9.70 16.92 -24.07
C TYR A 792 11.04 17.60 -24.38
N THR A 793 11.04 18.93 -24.37
CA THR A 793 12.19 19.77 -24.78
C THR A 793 13.20 20.07 -23.66
N ALA A 794 13.11 19.39 -22.51
CA ALA A 794 13.94 19.71 -21.35
C ALA A 794 15.41 19.27 -21.55
N GLY A 795 16.32 20.24 -21.67
CA GLY A 795 17.76 20.06 -21.51
C GLY A 795 18.14 19.87 -20.03
N SER A 796 19.29 19.25 -19.77
CA SER A 796 19.80 18.74 -18.48
C SER A 796 20.00 19.76 -17.33
N ALA A 797 19.40 20.96 -17.37
CA ALA A 797 19.45 21.99 -16.32
C ALA A 797 18.23 22.95 -16.29
N GLY A 798 17.18 22.73 -17.09
CA GLY A 798 16.04 23.65 -17.19
C GLY A 798 14.92 23.38 -16.17
N VAL A 799 14.34 24.43 -15.58
CA VAL A 799 13.23 24.35 -14.61
C VAL A 799 11.86 24.21 -15.30
N VAL A 800 11.77 24.43 -16.62
CA VAL A 800 10.50 24.46 -17.37
C VAL A 800 10.48 23.36 -18.43
N THR A 801 9.60 22.38 -18.26
CA THR A 801 9.38 21.30 -19.25
C THR A 801 8.25 21.69 -20.20
N GLN A 802 8.50 21.61 -21.51
CA GLN A 802 7.49 21.81 -22.55
C GLN A 802 7.35 20.56 -23.43
N LEU A 803 6.14 20.34 -23.95
CA LEU A 803 5.87 19.29 -24.92
C LEU A 803 6.42 19.74 -26.29
N GLY A 804 7.38 19.00 -26.82
CA GLY A 804 7.98 19.28 -28.12
C GLY A 804 7.18 18.67 -29.27
N THR A 805 6.86 17.38 -29.16
CA THR A 805 6.02 16.66 -30.13
C THR A 805 5.47 15.37 -29.49
N ILE A 806 4.49 14.75 -30.14
CA ILE A 806 3.93 13.45 -29.77
C ILE A 806 4.18 12.49 -30.92
N ALA A 807 4.69 11.31 -30.60
CA ALA A 807 4.80 10.20 -31.53
C ALA A 807 3.65 9.21 -31.34
N ALA A 808 3.00 8.84 -32.44
CA ALA A 808 2.07 7.72 -32.53
C ALA A 808 2.76 6.57 -33.26
N VAL A 809 3.07 5.49 -32.56
CA VAL A 809 3.79 4.33 -33.10
C VAL A 809 2.85 3.13 -33.17
N GLY A 810 2.70 2.54 -34.35
CA GLY A 810 1.90 1.31 -34.50
C GLY A 810 2.44 0.17 -33.65
N ALA A 811 1.57 -0.46 -32.86
CA ALA A 811 1.93 -1.59 -32.01
C ALA A 811 1.88 -2.93 -32.78
N ALA A 812 1.12 -2.99 -33.87
CA ALA A 812 1.06 -4.13 -34.77
C ALA A 812 2.32 -4.17 -35.66
N PHE A 813 3.06 -5.28 -35.61
CA PHE A 813 4.26 -5.48 -36.43
C PHE A 813 4.10 -6.67 -37.39
N ASP A 814 4.15 -6.35 -38.69
CA ASP A 814 4.13 -7.28 -39.82
C ASP A 814 5.45 -7.28 -40.62
N GLY A 815 6.41 -6.46 -40.23
CA GLY A 815 7.73 -6.35 -40.88
C GLY A 815 8.23 -4.90 -40.98
N GLU A 816 7.33 -3.92 -40.93
CA GLU A 816 7.66 -2.50 -41.01
C GLU A 816 7.23 -1.72 -39.76
N TYR A 817 7.91 -0.60 -39.50
CA TYR A 817 7.55 0.32 -38.43
C TYR A 817 6.90 1.57 -39.00
N HIS A 818 5.75 1.95 -38.45
CA HIS A 818 5.05 3.18 -38.83
C HIS A 818 4.98 4.13 -37.63
N VAL A 819 5.60 5.31 -37.78
CA VAL A 819 5.74 6.32 -36.72
C VAL A 819 5.20 7.66 -37.21
N GLY A 820 4.04 8.07 -36.71
CA GLY A 820 3.48 9.41 -36.93
C GLY A 820 3.97 10.41 -35.90
N LEU A 821 4.28 11.63 -36.32
CA LEU A 821 4.67 12.73 -35.43
C LEU A 821 3.66 13.88 -35.56
N GLY A 822 3.32 14.53 -34.45
CA GLY A 822 2.38 15.66 -34.45
C GLY A 822 2.41 16.45 -33.14
N ASN A 823 1.80 17.63 -33.13
CA ASN A 823 1.74 18.47 -31.92
C ASN A 823 0.56 18.09 -31.01
N THR A 824 -0.42 17.37 -31.55
CA THR A 824 -1.56 16.80 -30.81
C THR A 824 -1.67 15.30 -31.07
N PRO A 825 -2.33 14.52 -30.18
CA PRO A 825 -2.57 13.10 -30.43
C PRO A 825 -3.28 12.83 -31.76
N GLN A 826 -4.22 13.70 -32.15
CA GLN A 826 -4.94 13.63 -33.42
C GLN A 826 -4.00 13.75 -34.62
N GLN A 827 -3.09 14.73 -34.59
CA GLN A 827 -2.13 14.93 -35.67
C GLN A 827 -1.12 13.79 -35.75
N ALA A 828 -0.62 13.33 -34.60
CA ALA A 828 0.31 12.20 -34.54
C ALA A 828 -0.35 10.93 -35.10
N PHE A 829 -1.60 10.64 -34.70
CA PHE A 829 -2.36 9.50 -35.19
C PHE A 829 -2.67 9.60 -36.70
N ALA A 830 -3.03 10.78 -37.19
CA ALA A 830 -3.23 11.00 -38.62
C ALA A 830 -1.94 10.80 -39.44
N ALA A 831 -0.81 11.29 -38.93
CA ALA A 831 0.50 11.10 -39.54
C ALA A 831 0.90 9.61 -39.56
N TYR A 832 0.54 8.86 -38.51
CA TYR A 832 0.72 7.42 -38.44
C TYR A 832 -0.09 6.71 -39.54
N LEU A 833 -1.38 7.03 -39.67
CA LEU A 833 -2.26 6.46 -40.70
C LEU A 833 -1.81 6.84 -42.13
N ALA A 834 -1.25 8.05 -42.32
CA ALA A 834 -0.68 8.48 -43.59
C ALA A 834 0.55 7.64 -43.98
N LYS A 835 1.49 7.42 -43.04
CA LYS A 835 2.65 6.54 -43.26
C LYS A 835 2.22 5.09 -43.50
N LEU A 836 1.22 4.60 -42.78
CA LEU A 836 0.61 3.29 -42.98
C LEU A 836 0.05 3.11 -44.40
N SER A 837 -0.48 4.19 -44.97
CA SER A 837 -1.06 4.21 -46.33
C SER A 837 -0.06 4.61 -47.42
N GLY A 838 1.22 4.77 -47.08
CA GLY A 838 2.28 5.13 -48.04
C GLY A 838 2.20 6.56 -48.58
N VAL A 839 1.52 7.47 -47.88
CA VAL A 839 1.35 8.89 -48.28
C VAL A 839 2.15 9.81 -47.36
N ALA A 840 2.63 10.93 -47.91
CA ALA A 840 3.29 11.97 -47.14
C ALA A 840 2.35 12.53 -46.04
N PRO A 841 2.77 12.56 -44.76
CA PRO A 841 1.93 13.01 -43.64
C PRO A 841 1.34 14.41 -43.84
N SER A 842 2.09 15.33 -44.46
CA SER A 842 1.68 16.71 -44.73
C SER A 842 0.36 16.82 -45.50
N ASN A 843 0.08 15.86 -46.40
CA ASN A 843 -1.13 15.92 -47.23
C ASN A 843 -2.41 15.65 -46.43
N VAL A 844 -2.30 14.97 -45.29
CA VAL A 844 -3.43 14.55 -44.46
C VAL A 844 -3.55 15.42 -43.22
N THR A 845 -2.43 15.78 -42.59
CA THR A 845 -2.43 16.64 -41.40
C THR A 845 -2.84 18.08 -41.70
N SER A 846 -2.57 18.59 -42.91
CA SER A 846 -3.08 19.90 -43.35
C SER A 846 -4.61 19.90 -43.52
N ALA A 847 -5.24 18.77 -43.86
CA ALA A 847 -6.71 18.67 -43.94
C ALA A 847 -7.40 18.62 -42.58
N LEU A 848 -6.66 18.29 -41.51
CA LEU A 848 -7.11 18.37 -40.11
C LEU A 848 -6.95 19.77 -39.52
N GLN A 849 -6.21 20.66 -40.17
CA GLN A 849 -6.29 22.09 -39.89
C GLN A 849 -7.52 22.63 -40.61
N LEU A 850 -8.48 23.19 -39.85
CA LEU A 850 -9.57 23.93 -40.48
C LEU A 850 -8.95 25.09 -41.25
N ASP A 851 -9.10 25.12 -42.57
CA ASP A 851 -8.70 26.29 -43.34
C ASP A 851 -9.57 27.50 -42.92
N GLN A 852 -9.02 28.72 -43.05
CA GLN A 852 -9.71 29.96 -42.67
C GLN A 852 -11.12 30.05 -43.28
N VAL A 853 -11.29 29.53 -44.50
CA VAL A 853 -12.56 29.49 -45.22
C VAL A 853 -13.58 28.57 -44.53
N SER A 854 -13.19 27.38 -44.11
CA SER A 854 -14.05 26.44 -43.36
C SER A 854 -14.34 26.93 -41.95
N ARG A 855 -13.40 27.63 -41.31
CA ARG A 855 -13.62 28.28 -40.01
C ARG A 855 -14.70 29.35 -40.11
N ILE A 856 -14.59 30.22 -41.11
CA ILE A 856 -15.59 31.25 -41.42
C ILE A 856 -16.94 30.65 -41.79
N ALA A 857 -16.97 29.57 -42.57
CA ALA A 857 -18.21 28.87 -42.92
C ALA A 857 -18.89 28.24 -41.70
N THR A 858 -18.11 27.66 -40.78
CA THR A 858 -18.62 27.10 -39.53
C THR A 858 -19.23 28.19 -38.65
N LEU A 859 -18.55 29.34 -38.51
CA LEU A 859 -19.09 30.49 -37.76
C LEU A 859 -20.42 30.99 -38.35
N LYS A 860 -20.55 31.04 -39.68
CA LYS A 860 -21.81 31.39 -40.34
C LYS A 860 -22.91 30.37 -40.07
N SER A 861 -22.60 29.07 -40.11
CA SER A 861 -23.59 28.02 -39.80
C SER A 861 -24.10 28.07 -38.35
N VAL A 862 -23.24 28.46 -37.39
CA VAL A 862 -23.64 28.67 -35.99
C VAL A 862 -24.64 29.83 -35.87
N LEU A 863 -24.43 30.91 -36.64
CA LEU A 863 -25.34 32.07 -36.66
C LEU A 863 -26.66 31.78 -37.38
N GLU A 864 -26.64 30.92 -38.42
CA GLU A 864 -27.85 30.48 -39.14
C GLU A 864 -28.77 29.62 -38.26
N ALA A 865 -28.21 28.83 -37.34
CA ALA A 865 -28.98 28.03 -36.39
C ALA A 865 -29.84 28.89 -35.44
N ASP A 866 -29.43 30.13 -35.16
CA ASP A 866 -30.14 31.08 -34.30
C ASP A 866 -31.14 31.98 -35.05
N ASN A 867 -31.43 31.68 -36.32
CA ASN A 867 -32.44 32.34 -37.16
C ASN A 867 -32.22 33.87 -37.36
N LEU A 868 -30.95 34.31 -37.31
CA LEU A 868 -30.56 35.71 -37.46
C LEU A 868 -30.18 36.06 -38.90
N LYS A 869 -30.47 37.29 -39.32
CA LYS A 869 -30.10 37.79 -40.65
C LYS A 869 -28.68 38.35 -40.64
N ILE A 870 -27.75 37.61 -41.24
CA ILE A 870 -26.35 38.01 -41.38
C ILE A 870 -26.24 39.12 -42.45
N VAL A 871 -25.62 40.25 -42.09
CA VAL A 871 -25.33 41.36 -43.00
C VAL A 871 -23.84 41.68 -43.01
N SER A 872 -23.26 41.87 -44.19
CA SER A 872 -21.85 42.23 -44.37
C SER A 872 -21.75 43.57 -45.09
N PRO A 873 -21.73 44.70 -44.35
CA PRO A 873 -21.65 46.04 -44.93
C PRO A 873 -20.27 46.30 -45.55
N THR A 874 -20.22 47.13 -46.58
CA THR A 874 -18.98 47.53 -47.27
C THR A 874 -18.08 48.44 -46.42
N SER A 875 -18.66 49.18 -45.46
CA SER A 875 -17.92 49.95 -44.46
C SER A 875 -18.77 50.16 -43.21
N ILE A 876 -18.12 50.32 -42.06
CA ILE A 876 -18.76 50.61 -40.77
C ILE A 876 -18.04 51.81 -40.16
N GLN A 877 -18.77 52.91 -39.94
CA GLN A 877 -18.27 54.11 -39.27
C GLN A 877 -19.27 54.54 -38.21
N LEU A 878 -18.92 54.32 -36.94
CA LEU A 878 -19.74 54.66 -35.79
C LEU A 878 -18.92 55.50 -34.81
N PRO A 879 -19.55 56.47 -34.12
CA PRO A 879 -18.87 57.38 -33.21
C PRO A 879 -18.31 56.67 -31.96
N LEU A 880 -18.90 55.53 -31.57
CA LEU A 880 -18.46 54.72 -30.43
C LEU A 880 -18.46 53.22 -30.81
N SER A 881 -17.47 52.48 -30.32
CA SER A 881 -17.33 51.03 -30.57
C SER A 881 -16.74 50.33 -29.36
N PHE A 882 -17.35 49.22 -28.93
CA PHE A 882 -17.01 48.46 -27.74
C PHE A 882 -16.82 46.98 -28.10
N GLU A 883 -15.69 46.40 -27.69
CA GLU A 883 -15.40 44.98 -27.84
C GLU A 883 -15.86 44.23 -26.58
N GLU A 884 -16.89 43.41 -26.73
CA GLU A 884 -17.56 42.71 -25.61
C GLU A 884 -16.90 41.36 -25.29
N GLY A 885 -15.98 40.90 -26.13
CA GLY A 885 -15.27 39.65 -25.91
C GLY A 885 -14.41 39.23 -27.10
N LYS A 886 -13.39 38.43 -26.80
CA LYS A 886 -12.42 37.92 -27.77
C LYS A 886 -12.18 36.44 -27.56
N THR A 887 -12.09 35.69 -28.66
CA THR A 887 -11.68 34.28 -28.65
C THR A 887 -10.90 33.95 -29.92
N SER A 888 -10.34 32.75 -29.97
CA SER A 888 -9.69 32.19 -31.16
C SER A 888 -10.39 30.89 -31.54
N PHE A 889 -10.71 30.75 -32.82
CA PHE A 889 -11.26 29.53 -33.41
C PHE A 889 -10.27 29.03 -34.45
N LEU A 890 -9.21 28.35 -34.01
CA LEU A 890 -8.15 27.88 -34.90
C LEU A 890 -8.23 26.37 -35.15
N GLN A 891 -8.78 25.61 -34.19
CA GLN A 891 -8.95 24.16 -34.25
C GLN A 891 -10.38 23.78 -33.85
N GLN A 892 -10.81 22.57 -34.19
CA GLN A 892 -12.18 22.10 -33.88
C GLN A 892 -12.48 22.09 -32.37
N SER A 893 -11.46 21.93 -31.52
CA SER A 893 -11.56 22.01 -30.06
C SER A 893 -12.08 23.36 -29.56
N ASP A 894 -11.82 24.43 -30.31
CA ASP A 894 -12.13 25.80 -29.92
C ASP A 894 -13.62 26.14 -30.19
N LEU A 895 -14.32 25.26 -30.90
CA LEU A 895 -15.68 25.49 -31.37
C LEU A 895 -16.68 25.71 -30.22
N GLU A 896 -16.58 24.93 -29.14
CA GLU A 896 -17.54 25.05 -28.03
C GLU A 896 -17.36 26.36 -27.26
N ASN A 897 -16.12 26.77 -26.97
CA ASN A 897 -15.84 28.07 -26.36
C ASN A 897 -16.32 29.22 -27.26
N THR A 898 -16.09 29.08 -28.57
CA THR A 898 -16.52 30.07 -29.58
C THR A 898 -18.04 30.16 -29.65
N LYS A 899 -18.76 29.03 -29.68
CA LYS A 899 -20.23 28.99 -29.60
C LYS A 899 -20.75 29.64 -28.32
N ASN A 900 -20.10 29.39 -27.18
CA ASN A 900 -20.53 29.94 -25.90
C ASN A 900 -20.39 31.47 -25.87
N LEU A 901 -19.29 32.00 -26.39
CA LEU A 901 -19.08 33.45 -26.53
C LEU A 901 -20.12 34.06 -27.49
N ILE A 902 -20.34 33.44 -28.66
CA ILE A 902 -21.34 33.87 -29.64
C ILE A 902 -22.73 33.88 -28.99
N SER A 903 -23.15 32.78 -28.37
CA SER A 903 -24.46 32.65 -27.73
C SER A 903 -24.67 33.69 -26.61
N THR A 904 -23.65 33.92 -25.79
CA THR A 904 -23.68 34.94 -24.74
C THR A 904 -23.83 36.35 -25.32
N PHE A 905 -23.07 36.67 -26.36
CA PHE A 905 -23.15 37.95 -27.05
C PHE A 905 -24.53 38.15 -27.71
N LEU A 906 -25.02 37.13 -28.42
CA LEU A 906 -26.32 37.15 -29.08
C LEU A 906 -27.45 37.40 -28.08
N LYS A 907 -27.44 36.71 -26.94
CA LYS A 907 -28.44 36.84 -25.88
C LYS A 907 -28.45 38.22 -25.23
N ASN A 908 -27.28 38.81 -24.99
CA ASN A 908 -27.15 40.05 -24.24
C ASN A 908 -27.33 41.31 -25.11
N PHE A 909 -26.81 41.27 -26.34
CA PHE A 909 -26.70 42.46 -27.20
C PHE A 909 -27.59 42.41 -28.44
N VAL A 910 -27.75 41.24 -29.08
CA VAL A 910 -28.45 41.14 -30.39
C VAL A 910 -29.95 40.87 -30.23
N GLN A 911 -30.34 39.70 -29.71
CA GLN A 911 -31.73 39.25 -29.64
C GLN A 911 -32.70 40.21 -28.92
N PRO A 912 -32.29 40.96 -27.86
CA PRO A 912 -33.22 41.90 -27.22
C PRO A 912 -33.57 43.12 -28.08
N ARG A 913 -32.84 43.39 -29.18
CA ARG A 913 -32.86 44.69 -29.88
C ARG A 913 -32.84 44.61 -31.41
N SER A 914 -32.38 43.51 -32.01
CA SER A 914 -32.18 43.36 -33.45
C SER A 914 -32.31 41.90 -33.90
N ASP A 915 -32.80 41.68 -35.11
CA ASP A 915 -32.79 40.41 -35.84
C ASP A 915 -31.60 40.30 -36.82
N LYS A 916 -30.74 41.32 -36.86
CA LYS A 916 -29.59 41.42 -37.76
C LYS A 916 -28.29 41.41 -36.98
N ILE A 917 -27.31 40.68 -37.51
CA ILE A 917 -25.94 40.68 -37.04
C ILE A 917 -24.99 41.11 -38.15
N ILE A 918 -24.07 42.02 -37.80
CA ILE A 918 -23.03 42.51 -38.69
C ILE A 918 -21.87 41.54 -38.65
N PHE A 919 -21.48 41.03 -39.81
CA PHE A 919 -20.36 40.11 -39.99
C PHE A 919 -19.33 40.76 -40.91
N TRP A 920 -18.11 40.97 -40.41
CA TRP A 920 -16.99 41.47 -41.21
C TRP A 920 -15.67 40.81 -40.79
N GLU A 921 -14.68 40.91 -41.66
CA GLU A 921 -13.37 40.31 -41.48
C GLU A 921 -12.29 41.40 -41.50
N GLU A 922 -11.35 41.32 -40.57
CA GLU A 922 -10.24 42.27 -40.44
C GLU A 922 -9.01 41.52 -39.90
N ASN A 923 -7.89 41.53 -40.63
CA ASN A 923 -6.60 40.93 -40.22
C ASN A 923 -6.74 39.53 -39.60
N ASN A 924 -7.22 38.55 -40.37
CA ASN A 924 -7.42 37.16 -39.91
C ASN A 924 -8.38 36.98 -38.72
N THR A 925 -9.16 38.01 -38.40
CA THR A 925 -10.15 37.99 -37.32
C THR A 925 -11.53 38.24 -37.91
N VAL A 926 -12.47 37.35 -37.60
CA VAL A 926 -13.90 37.56 -37.85
C VAL A 926 -14.47 38.37 -36.70
N LYS A 927 -15.18 39.44 -37.02
CA LYS A 927 -15.89 40.26 -36.06
C LYS A 927 -17.39 40.12 -36.26
N LEU A 928 -18.10 39.92 -35.16
CA LEU A 928 -19.56 39.80 -35.10
C LEU A 928 -20.09 40.92 -34.23
N GLY A 929 -20.96 41.77 -34.78
CA GLY A 929 -21.41 42.96 -34.07
C GLY A 929 -22.86 43.34 -34.29
N THR A 930 -23.35 44.25 -33.47
CA THR A 930 -24.68 44.86 -33.57
C THR A 930 -24.59 46.35 -33.23
N ILE A 931 -25.55 47.12 -33.73
CA ILE A 931 -25.64 48.56 -33.46
C ILE A 931 -26.74 48.78 -32.44
N VAL A 932 -26.42 49.44 -31.34
CA VAL A 932 -27.36 49.80 -30.29
C VAL A 932 -27.39 51.32 -30.16
N VAL A 933 -28.58 51.91 -30.01
CA VAL A 933 -28.70 53.34 -29.72
C VAL A 933 -28.86 53.52 -28.22
N VAL A 934 -27.87 54.14 -27.58
CA VAL A 934 -27.87 54.48 -26.16
C VAL A 934 -27.85 56.01 -26.07
N ASP A 935 -28.83 56.61 -25.40
CA ASP A 935 -28.93 58.07 -25.23
C ASP A 935 -28.82 58.90 -26.54
N ASN A 936 -29.47 58.43 -27.62
CA ASN A 936 -29.41 58.99 -28.98
C ASN A 936 -28.02 58.92 -29.68
N VAL A 937 -27.07 58.17 -29.12
CA VAL A 937 -25.78 57.89 -29.77
C VAL A 937 -25.76 56.44 -30.28
N PRO A 938 -25.46 56.20 -31.57
CA PRO A 938 -25.33 54.84 -32.08
C PRO A 938 -23.94 54.27 -31.71
N GLU A 939 -23.94 53.15 -31.01
CA GLU A 939 -22.76 52.43 -30.51
C GLU A 939 -22.64 51.07 -31.22
N LEU A 940 -21.42 50.69 -31.63
CA LEU A 940 -21.12 49.36 -32.15
C LEU A 940 -20.67 48.45 -31.01
N HIS A 941 -21.41 47.39 -30.72
CA HIS A 941 -20.94 46.33 -29.82
C HIS A 941 -20.53 45.13 -30.65
N TYR A 942 -19.34 44.57 -30.44
CA TYR A 942 -18.87 43.42 -31.22
C TYR A 942 -17.98 42.47 -30.43
N ILE A 943 -17.87 41.24 -30.93
CA ILE A 943 -16.89 40.26 -30.48
C ILE A 943 -15.90 39.95 -31.60
N SER A 944 -14.67 39.58 -31.22
CA SER A 944 -13.59 39.23 -32.14
C SER A 944 -13.26 37.74 -32.04
N ILE A 945 -13.17 37.07 -33.19
CA ILE A 945 -12.85 35.65 -33.30
C ILE A 945 -11.67 35.50 -34.24
N GLU A 946 -10.50 35.16 -33.71
CA GLU A 946 -9.30 34.91 -34.52
C GLU A 946 -9.45 33.60 -35.30
N VAL A 947 -9.36 33.65 -36.63
CA VAL A 947 -9.66 32.53 -37.55
C VAL A 947 -8.54 32.27 -38.56
N GLY A 948 -7.37 32.90 -38.42
CA GLY A 948 -6.28 32.84 -39.40
C GLY A 948 -4.93 32.65 -38.78
#